data_AF-A0A6I5H057-F1
#
_entry.id   AF-A0A6I5H057-F1
#
_cell.length_a   1.000
_cell.length_b   1.000
_cell.length_c   1.000
_cell.angle_alpha   90.00
_cell.angle_beta   90.00
_cell.angle_gamma   90.00
#
_symmetry.space_group_name_H-M   'P 1'
#
loop_
_entity.id
_entity.type
_entity.pdbx_description
1 polymer ?
#
loop_
_entity_poly.entity_id
_entity_poly.type
_entity_poly.pdbx_seq_one_letter_code
_entity_poly.pdbx_strand_id
1 'polypeptide(L)'
;MTRASRLSHLLCGTAQLLVFLGYSVVSGFVTAAGYEWIASGSGALDIYLRSLVFGSAGFLALCAFPVAVKWLLIGRWKTGDFPLWGFTYLRFWLVKVLLHANPMVFLVGTPLYVLYLRALGARIGKGVTILSRSVPVCTDLVTIGAGTVIRKESFFLGYRAHAGRIQTGRVTLGRDVYVGEKTVLDIDTTLGDGAQLGHSSGLHRGQTVPDGEHWHGSPAEPTEVDYLRVPPARCGTVRRAWFGSVTLLQLLLVYLPLAVGGIYILFTEVPAIGKRLDRQTALVSRPELIPDALAVSLALFCGFVVLGLAALYTVPRLLALVVRPDRVYPLYGMHYTLHRVAARMTNLKFYAWLFGDSSYIVHYLKGLGYDLSRVEQTGSNFGTEVQHESPFLVSVGSGTMVADGLSLINADYSSTSFRVSRVAIGPRNFLGNNIAYPSGGRTGDNCLLATKVMIPLDGDIREGVGLLGSPSFEIPRSVDRDARFDHLRTGEELRRHLAAKNRYNLLSMGLMLFARWLHVFLLTLLALVSVDLYGAVGHVVIALYLAVTLALSTAYYVLLERCMTRFRPLRPQLCSIYDRNFWLHERLWKVPVQYLNVFNGTPFKSLIWRMLGVRMGRRVFDDGCFVTERTLAAVGDDCTLNIGSKIQCHSQEDGTFKSDGITLGAGCTLGVAAHVHYGVTMGDGSVLAPDSFLMKGEEVPPNAQWGGNPAVDMPETGRRPGTPGRALPAAGATAAATS
;
A
#
# COMPACT_ATOMS: atom_id res chain seq x y z
N MET A 1 19.84 14.01 -22.94
CA MET A 1 19.47 13.91 -21.51
C MET A 1 20.67 13.39 -20.73
N THR A 2 21.09 14.07 -19.65
CA THR A 2 22.26 13.64 -18.85
C THR A 2 21.87 12.52 -17.90
N ARG A 3 22.28 11.28 -18.21
CA ARG A 3 22.14 10.13 -17.30
C ARG A 3 22.91 10.39 -16.01
N ALA A 4 22.34 10.02 -14.87
CA ALA A 4 23.03 10.13 -13.59
C ALA A 4 24.33 9.29 -13.61
N SER A 5 25.44 9.87 -13.16
CA SER A 5 26.71 9.15 -13.13
C SER A 5 26.66 8.00 -12.12
N ARG A 6 27.45 6.94 -12.36
CA ARG A 6 27.60 5.84 -11.40
C ARG A 6 28.05 6.33 -10.03
N LEU A 7 28.94 7.34 -10.01
CA LEU A 7 29.42 7.96 -8.79
C LEU A 7 28.30 8.67 -8.02
N SER A 8 27.45 9.46 -8.70
CA SER A 8 26.31 10.13 -8.05
C SER A 8 25.35 9.13 -7.42
N HIS A 9 25.05 8.04 -8.12
CA HIS A 9 24.21 6.95 -7.60
C HIS A 9 24.81 6.28 -6.37
N LEU A 10 26.11 5.97 -6.38
CA LEU A 10 26.81 5.40 -5.23
C LEU A 10 26.83 6.36 -4.05
N LEU A 11 27.26 7.61 -4.26
CA LEU A 11 27.34 8.64 -3.22
C LEU A 11 25.97 8.92 -2.59
N CYS A 12 24.91 8.96 -3.39
CA CYS A 12 23.54 9.11 -2.89
C CYS A 12 23.15 7.93 -2.01
N GLY A 13 23.39 6.69 -2.45
CA GLY A 13 23.13 5.49 -1.64
C GLY A 13 23.92 5.45 -0.34
N THR A 14 25.21 5.81 -0.36
CA THR A 14 26.04 5.92 0.84
C THR A 14 25.49 6.99 1.79
N ALA A 15 25.11 8.17 1.29
CA ALA A 15 24.53 9.22 2.11
C ALA A 15 23.20 8.79 2.74
N GLN A 16 22.33 8.09 2.00
CA GLN A 16 21.09 7.54 2.53
C GLN A 16 21.34 6.53 3.66
N LEU A 17 22.35 5.66 3.51
CA LEU A 17 22.76 4.73 4.56
C LEU A 17 23.29 5.46 5.79
N LEU A 18 24.16 6.45 5.62
CA LEU A 18 24.70 7.24 6.73
C LEU A 18 23.60 7.99 7.49
N VAL A 19 22.61 8.52 6.77
CA VAL A 19 21.43 9.15 7.41
C VAL A 19 20.65 8.13 8.22
N PHE A 20 20.41 6.93 7.70
CA PHE A 20 19.74 5.86 8.44
C PHE A 20 20.53 5.42 9.69
N LEU A 21 21.85 5.27 9.58
CA LEU A 21 22.72 4.93 10.72
C LEU A 21 22.72 6.04 11.76
N GLY A 22 22.84 7.31 11.34
CA GLY A 22 22.76 8.46 12.23
C GLY A 22 21.40 8.55 12.94
N TYR A 23 20.31 8.34 12.21
CA TYR A 23 18.97 8.28 12.80
C TYR A 23 18.84 7.14 13.81
N SER A 24 19.41 5.98 13.52
CA SER A 24 19.42 4.82 14.42
C SER A 24 20.20 5.11 15.70
N VAL A 25 21.35 5.80 15.61
CA VAL A 25 22.13 6.26 16.76
C VAL A 25 21.30 7.19 17.63
N VAL A 26 20.78 8.28 17.07
CA VAL A 26 19.97 9.25 17.83
C VAL A 26 18.76 8.57 18.47
N SER A 27 18.05 7.72 17.74
CA SER A 27 16.89 6.99 18.26
C SER A 27 17.29 6.07 19.41
N GLY A 28 18.40 5.34 19.29
CA GLY A 28 18.90 4.45 20.33
C GLY A 28 19.24 5.19 21.63
N PHE A 29 19.92 6.34 21.54
CA PHE A 29 20.22 7.20 22.70
C PHE A 29 18.94 7.72 23.36
N VAL A 30 17.99 8.24 22.58
CA VAL A 30 16.73 8.78 23.10
C VAL A 30 15.90 7.69 23.78
N THR A 31 15.81 6.49 23.17
CA THR A 31 15.08 5.36 23.75
C THR A 31 15.72 4.88 25.05
N ALA A 32 17.05 4.77 25.11
CA ALA A 32 17.74 4.37 26.32
C ALA A 32 17.56 5.38 27.47
N ALA A 33 17.81 6.66 27.20
CA ALA A 33 17.64 7.72 28.19
C ALA A 33 16.20 7.79 28.70
N GLY A 34 15.22 7.61 27.81
CA GLY A 34 13.81 7.51 28.16
C GLY A 34 13.50 6.32 29.06
N TYR A 35 14.02 5.15 28.73
CA TYR A 35 13.85 3.94 29.54
C TYR A 35 14.44 4.11 30.94
N GLU A 36 15.69 4.57 31.06
CA GLU A 36 16.35 4.80 32.36
C GLU A 36 15.58 5.84 33.20
N TRP A 37 15.09 6.90 32.56
CA TRP A 37 14.29 7.92 33.23
C TRP A 37 12.97 7.36 33.77
N ILE A 38 12.27 6.52 33.01
CA ILE A 38 11.02 5.87 33.45
C ILE A 38 11.30 4.85 34.55
N ALA A 39 12.36 4.05 34.40
CA ALA A 39 12.77 3.03 35.35
C ALA A 39 13.18 3.58 36.73
N SER A 40 13.62 4.85 36.79
CA SER A 40 13.91 5.52 38.06
C SER A 40 12.66 5.90 38.88
N GLY A 41 11.45 5.63 38.36
CA GLY A 41 10.21 5.99 39.02
C GLY A 41 9.81 5.06 40.18
N SER A 42 9.23 5.63 41.24
CA SER A 42 8.78 4.87 42.41
C SER A 42 7.29 4.52 42.35
N GLY A 43 7.00 3.25 42.13
CA GLY A 43 5.62 2.73 42.06
C GLY A 43 4.90 3.04 40.73
N ALA A 44 3.72 2.43 40.55
CA ALA A 44 3.01 2.42 39.28
C ALA A 44 2.57 3.82 38.79
N LEU A 45 2.20 4.71 39.71
CA LEU A 45 1.75 6.07 39.36
C LEU A 45 2.92 6.92 38.82
N ASP A 46 4.09 6.88 39.46
CA ASP A 46 5.26 7.64 39.00
C ASP A 46 5.76 7.10 37.64
N ILE A 47 5.82 5.78 37.48
CA ILE A 47 6.12 5.14 36.19
C ILE A 47 5.15 5.59 35.10
N TYR A 48 3.85 5.62 35.41
CA TYR A 48 2.82 6.09 34.49
C TYR A 48 3.03 7.56 34.10
N LEU A 49 3.26 8.46 35.08
CA LEU A 49 3.47 9.88 34.83
C LEU A 49 4.75 10.15 34.01
N ARG A 50 5.84 9.44 34.28
CA ARG A 50 7.07 9.50 33.49
C ARG A 50 6.84 8.97 32.07
N SER A 51 6.15 7.84 31.94
CA SER A 51 5.78 7.28 30.62
C SER A 51 4.90 8.25 29.82
N LEU A 52 4.01 8.97 30.51
CA LEU A 52 3.18 10.01 29.91
C LEU A 52 4.01 11.17 29.39
N VAL A 53 4.91 11.73 30.20
CA VAL A 53 5.75 12.86 29.79
C VAL A 53 6.69 12.44 28.65
N PHE A 54 7.40 11.32 28.78
CA PHE A 54 8.32 10.84 27.75
C PHE A 54 7.59 10.48 26.46
N GLY A 55 6.51 9.69 26.57
CA GLY A 55 5.69 9.28 25.43
C GLY A 55 5.09 10.47 24.69
N SER A 56 4.56 11.46 25.42
CA SER A 56 3.99 12.67 24.82
C SER A 56 5.06 13.54 24.16
N ALA A 57 6.19 13.78 24.84
CA ALA A 57 7.29 14.56 24.28
C ALA A 57 7.88 13.88 23.04
N GLY A 58 8.11 12.56 23.09
CA GLY A 58 8.59 11.76 21.97
C GLY A 58 7.62 11.78 20.78
N PHE A 59 6.32 11.63 21.03
CA PHE A 59 5.31 11.71 19.98
C PHE A 59 5.28 13.09 19.31
N LEU A 60 5.27 14.17 20.10
CA LEU A 60 5.29 15.54 19.58
C LEU A 60 6.56 15.81 18.78
N ALA A 61 7.73 15.36 19.27
CA ALA A 61 9.00 15.46 18.56
C ALA A 61 8.97 14.69 17.22
N LEU A 62 8.49 13.44 17.21
CA LEU A 62 8.34 12.65 15.98
C LEU A 62 7.36 13.28 14.98
N CYS A 63 6.31 13.95 15.46
CA CYS A 63 5.37 14.67 14.60
C CYS A 63 6.00 15.95 14.00
N ALA A 64 6.68 16.74 14.82
CA ALA A 64 7.24 18.04 14.45
C ALA A 64 8.55 17.92 13.64
N PHE A 65 9.34 16.86 13.87
CA PHE A 65 10.66 16.70 13.26
C PHE A 65 10.61 16.70 11.73
N PRO A 66 9.74 15.93 11.03
CA PRO A 66 9.66 15.99 9.58
C PRO A 66 9.19 17.34 9.04
N VAL A 67 8.37 18.07 9.80
CA VAL A 67 7.96 19.44 9.45
C VAL A 67 9.16 20.37 9.48
N ALA A 68 9.93 20.35 10.57
CA ALA A 68 11.13 21.16 10.72
C ALA A 68 12.17 20.83 9.64
N VAL A 69 12.45 19.54 9.40
CA VAL A 69 13.39 19.09 8.37
C VAL A 69 12.95 19.53 6.97
N LYS A 70 11.65 19.45 6.65
CA LYS A 70 11.12 19.94 5.37
C LYS A 70 11.38 21.44 5.20
N TRP A 71 11.07 22.26 6.21
CA TRP A 71 11.26 23.71 6.11
C TRP A 71 12.74 24.10 6.05
N LEU A 72 13.60 23.41 6.79
CA LEU A 72 15.05 23.63 6.79
C LEU A 72 15.72 23.19 5.49
N LEU A 73 15.43 21.96 5.04
CA LEU A 73 16.10 21.35 3.90
C LEU A 73 15.46 21.68 2.56
N ILE A 74 14.20 22.11 2.49
CA ILE A 74 13.54 22.39 1.21
C ILE A 74 12.97 23.81 1.18
N GLY A 75 12.37 24.25 2.28
CA GLY A 75 11.59 25.49 2.31
C GLY A 75 10.22 25.27 1.65
N ARG A 76 9.86 26.12 0.69
CA ARG A 76 8.62 25.98 -0.09
C ARG A 76 8.88 25.19 -1.36
N TRP A 77 8.12 24.12 -1.58
CA TRP A 77 8.15 23.39 -2.85
C TRP A 77 7.75 24.32 -4.01
N LYS A 78 8.52 24.25 -5.10
CA LYS A 78 8.23 24.92 -6.37
C LYS A 78 8.02 23.86 -7.45
N THR A 79 7.25 24.22 -8.48
CA THR A 79 7.12 23.41 -9.70
C THR A 79 8.47 23.37 -10.41
N GLY A 80 8.90 22.19 -10.85
CA GLY A 80 10.18 22.05 -11.52
C GLY A 80 10.60 20.59 -11.64
N ASP A 81 11.80 20.38 -12.14
CA ASP A 81 12.36 19.06 -12.35
C ASP A 81 13.82 18.98 -11.89
N PHE A 82 14.19 17.87 -11.27
CA PHE A 82 15.57 17.64 -10.84
C PHE A 82 15.99 16.18 -11.06
N PRO A 83 17.28 15.94 -11.37
CA PRO A 83 17.77 14.59 -11.66
C PRO A 83 17.71 13.72 -10.40
N LEU A 84 17.40 12.44 -10.60
CA LEU A 84 17.57 11.42 -9.58
C LEU A 84 19.03 11.30 -9.17
N TRP A 85 19.25 10.81 -7.95
CA TRP A 85 20.57 10.49 -7.40
C TRP A 85 21.51 11.68 -7.16
N GLY A 86 21.03 12.92 -7.36
CA GLY A 86 21.76 14.15 -7.00
C GLY A 86 21.47 14.62 -5.56
N PHE A 87 22.12 15.71 -5.15
CA PHE A 87 21.93 16.30 -3.81
C PHE A 87 20.50 16.79 -3.56
N THR A 88 19.86 17.43 -4.56
CA THR A 88 18.45 17.83 -4.48
C THR A 88 17.53 16.63 -4.29
N TYR A 89 17.82 15.52 -4.99
CA TYR A 89 17.09 14.28 -4.80
C TYR A 89 17.29 13.68 -3.40
N LEU A 90 18.51 13.73 -2.84
CA LEU A 90 18.76 13.27 -1.47
C LEU A 90 17.92 14.06 -0.45
N ARG A 91 17.84 15.39 -0.58
CA ARG A 91 16.99 16.25 0.26
C ARG A 91 15.51 15.88 0.12
N PHE A 92 15.03 15.67 -1.11
CA PHE A 92 13.67 15.22 -1.40
C PHE A 92 13.38 13.86 -0.77
N TRP A 93 14.27 12.88 -0.95
CA TRP A 93 14.15 11.53 -0.41
C TRP A 93 14.07 11.54 1.12
N LEU A 94 14.93 12.33 1.77
CA LEU A 94 14.96 12.42 3.23
C LEU A 94 13.62 12.94 3.77
N VAL A 95 13.11 14.02 3.20
CA VAL A 95 11.78 14.54 3.57
C VAL A 95 10.70 13.49 3.31
N LYS A 96 10.67 12.87 2.12
CA LYS A 96 9.68 11.83 1.78
C LYS A 96 9.67 10.68 2.80
N VAL A 97 10.83 10.10 3.12
CA VAL A 97 10.92 8.97 4.06
C VAL A 97 10.46 9.38 5.45
N LEU A 98 10.84 10.56 5.92
CA LEU A 98 10.39 11.08 7.21
C LEU A 98 8.89 11.34 7.27
N LEU A 99 8.28 11.81 6.18
CA LEU A 99 6.83 11.98 6.08
C LEU A 99 6.08 10.64 6.10
N HIS A 100 6.59 9.63 5.40
CA HIS A 100 5.99 8.29 5.39
C HIS A 100 6.14 7.54 6.72
N ALA A 101 7.24 7.78 7.45
CA ALA A 101 7.46 7.20 8.78
C ALA A 101 6.70 7.95 9.90
N ASN A 102 6.09 9.11 9.60
CA ASN A 102 5.48 9.96 10.62
C ASN A 102 4.20 9.33 11.21
N PRO A 103 4.02 9.34 12.54
CA PRO A 103 2.84 8.75 13.18
C PRO A 103 1.52 9.45 12.81
N MET A 104 1.55 10.68 12.28
CA MET A 104 0.35 11.38 11.79
C MET A 104 -0.39 10.61 10.69
N VAL A 105 0.26 9.68 9.99
CA VAL A 105 -0.38 8.79 8.99
C VAL A 105 -1.46 7.89 9.64
N PHE A 106 -1.34 7.56 10.93
CA PHE A 106 -2.36 6.79 11.64
C PHE A 106 -3.62 7.60 11.98
N LEU A 107 -3.53 8.94 11.89
CA LEU A 107 -4.60 9.90 12.16
C LEU A 107 -5.35 10.35 10.91
N VAL A 108 -5.17 9.67 9.77
CA VAL A 108 -5.95 9.88 8.55
C VAL A 108 -7.46 9.74 8.81
N GLY A 109 -8.23 10.68 8.28
CA GLY A 109 -9.66 10.85 8.56
C GLY A 109 -9.95 11.67 9.83
N THR A 110 -8.96 12.30 10.46
CA THR A 110 -9.15 13.22 11.59
C THR A 110 -8.75 14.66 11.21
N PRO A 111 -9.26 15.68 11.92
CA PRO A 111 -8.85 17.07 11.69
C PRO A 111 -7.36 17.31 11.97
N LEU A 112 -6.73 16.50 12.82
CA LEU A 112 -5.30 16.60 13.14
C LEU A 112 -4.42 16.34 11.90
N TYR A 113 -4.81 15.40 11.04
CA TYR A 113 -4.09 15.12 9.81
C TYR A 113 -4.12 16.32 8.83
N VAL A 114 -5.25 17.03 8.76
CA VAL A 114 -5.36 18.27 7.97
C VAL A 114 -4.44 19.36 8.52
N LEU A 115 -4.36 19.52 9.85
CA LEU A 115 -3.45 20.48 10.47
C LEU A 115 -1.99 20.15 10.17
N TYR A 116 -1.62 18.86 10.21
CA TYR A 116 -0.29 18.40 9.85
C TYR A 116 0.08 18.72 8.40
N LEU A 117 -0.80 18.43 7.44
CA LEU A 117 -0.56 18.78 6.03
C LEU A 117 -0.43 20.29 5.82
N ARG A 118 -1.22 21.11 6.54
CA ARG A 118 -1.07 22.58 6.55
C ARG A 118 0.28 23.02 7.11
N ALA A 119 0.73 22.41 8.21
CA ALA A 119 2.05 22.70 8.79
C ALA A 119 3.20 22.38 7.82
N LEU A 120 3.02 21.39 6.95
CA LEU A 120 3.93 21.08 5.86
C LEU A 120 3.83 22.04 4.67
N GLY A 121 2.85 22.94 4.62
CA GLY A 121 2.69 23.96 3.57
C GLY A 121 1.50 23.75 2.64
N ALA A 122 0.71 22.68 2.77
CA ALA A 122 -0.48 22.47 1.94
C ALA A 122 -1.57 23.51 2.24
N ARG A 123 -2.23 23.99 1.18
CA ARG A 123 -3.30 24.99 1.29
C ARG A 123 -4.65 24.29 1.36
N ILE A 124 -5.14 24.02 2.57
CA ILE A 124 -6.35 23.23 2.79
C ILE A 124 -7.46 24.09 3.43
N GLY A 125 -8.63 24.16 2.80
CA GLY A 125 -9.81 24.90 3.24
C GLY A 125 -10.48 24.32 4.49
N LYS A 126 -11.51 25.01 5.00
CA LYS A 126 -12.29 24.55 6.16
C LYS A 126 -13.17 23.34 5.77
N GLY A 127 -13.39 22.42 6.69
CA GLY A 127 -14.36 21.33 6.47
C GLY A 127 -13.87 20.16 5.61
N VAL A 128 -12.62 20.19 5.14
CA VAL A 128 -12.03 19.12 4.30
C VAL A 128 -11.94 17.79 5.06
N THR A 129 -12.21 16.69 4.36
CA THR A 129 -12.13 15.32 4.86
C THR A 129 -11.19 14.50 3.97
N ILE A 130 -10.04 14.07 4.51
CA ILE A 130 -9.06 13.25 3.80
C ILE A 130 -9.01 11.86 4.43
N LEU A 131 -9.37 10.84 3.65
CA LEU A 131 -9.40 9.43 4.06
C LEU A 131 -8.27 8.61 3.43
N SER A 132 -7.55 9.14 2.44
CA SER A 132 -6.37 8.51 1.84
C SER A 132 -5.16 8.53 2.78
N ARG A 133 -4.41 7.42 2.77
CA ARG A 133 -3.11 7.29 3.46
C ARG A 133 -1.93 7.67 2.58
N SER A 134 -2.16 7.99 1.30
CA SER A 134 -1.10 8.50 0.42
C SER A 134 -0.72 9.92 0.86
N VAL A 135 0.45 10.06 1.47
CA VAL A 135 0.92 11.36 1.97
C VAL A 135 1.50 12.18 0.82
N PRO A 136 0.99 13.40 0.54
CA PRO A 136 1.64 14.29 -0.42
C PRO A 136 3.02 14.71 0.08
N VAL A 137 4.04 14.61 -0.78
CA VAL A 137 5.42 15.00 -0.43
C VAL A 137 5.67 16.47 -0.76
N CYS A 138 5.21 16.90 -1.95
CA CYS A 138 5.33 18.28 -2.40
C CYS A 138 4.14 19.12 -1.93
N THR A 139 3.95 19.18 -0.62
CA THR A 139 2.78 19.74 0.07
C THR A 139 2.44 21.18 -0.34
N ASP A 140 3.42 22.08 -0.55
CA ASP A 140 3.13 23.47 -0.96
C ASP A 140 2.49 23.58 -2.37
N LEU A 141 2.55 22.52 -3.17
CA LEU A 141 1.93 22.43 -4.49
C LEU A 141 0.52 21.83 -4.45
N VAL A 142 0.04 21.43 -3.26
CA VAL A 142 -1.29 20.86 -3.07
C VAL A 142 -2.23 21.92 -2.49
N THR A 143 -3.32 22.17 -3.21
CA THR A 143 -4.39 23.09 -2.82
C THR A 143 -5.70 22.33 -2.78
N ILE A 144 -6.44 22.46 -1.68
CA ILE A 144 -7.71 21.77 -1.46
C ILE A 144 -8.71 22.78 -0.91
N GLY A 145 -9.79 23.05 -1.65
CA GLY A 145 -10.84 23.98 -1.26
C GLY A 145 -11.65 23.50 -0.05
N ALA A 146 -12.50 24.38 0.47
CA ALA A 146 -13.35 24.06 1.62
C ALA A 146 -14.37 22.98 1.27
N GLY A 147 -14.73 22.11 2.22
CA GLY A 147 -15.77 21.09 1.99
C GLY A 147 -15.37 19.92 1.08
N THR A 148 -14.13 19.85 0.62
CA THR A 148 -13.66 18.78 -0.27
C THR A 148 -13.47 17.44 0.45
N VAL A 149 -13.80 16.34 -0.22
CA VAL A 149 -13.69 14.96 0.26
C VAL A 149 -12.71 14.18 -0.62
N ILE A 150 -11.70 13.58 0.00
CA ILE A 150 -10.76 12.66 -0.66
C ILE A 150 -10.91 11.28 -0.04
N ARG A 151 -11.33 10.30 -0.84
CA ARG A 151 -11.56 8.91 -0.43
C ARG A 151 -10.24 8.16 -0.17
N LYS A 152 -10.34 6.92 0.35
CA LYS A 152 -9.14 6.10 0.63
C LYS A 152 -8.44 5.68 -0.67
N GLU A 153 -7.17 5.30 -0.56
CA GLU A 153 -6.37 4.80 -1.69
C GLU A 153 -6.26 5.76 -2.90
N SER A 154 -6.60 7.05 -2.75
CA SER A 154 -6.36 8.09 -3.77
C SER A 154 -4.94 8.65 -3.69
N PHE A 155 -4.29 8.88 -4.84
CA PHE A 155 -2.95 9.48 -4.95
C PHE A 155 -3.04 10.96 -5.39
N PHE A 156 -2.36 11.86 -4.68
CA PHE A 156 -2.28 13.30 -4.97
C PHE A 156 -0.93 13.88 -4.51
N LEU A 157 0.15 13.25 -4.98
CA LEU A 157 1.48 13.31 -4.36
C LEU A 157 2.19 14.67 -4.49
N GLY A 158 1.85 15.45 -5.52
CA GLY A 158 2.55 16.67 -5.92
C GLY A 158 3.90 16.43 -6.62
N TYR A 159 4.24 15.18 -6.91
CA TYR A 159 5.39 14.78 -7.72
C TYR A 159 5.13 13.50 -8.49
N ARG A 160 5.93 13.26 -9.52
CA ARG A 160 6.09 11.97 -10.20
C ARG A 160 7.55 11.78 -10.59
N ALA A 161 7.98 10.54 -10.71
CA ALA A 161 9.27 10.20 -11.31
C ALA A 161 9.08 9.90 -12.79
N HIS A 162 9.92 10.47 -13.65
CA HIS A 162 9.84 10.30 -15.10
C HIS A 162 11.23 10.42 -15.73
N ALA A 163 11.62 9.43 -16.54
CA ALA A 163 12.87 9.43 -17.30
C ALA A 163 14.12 9.82 -16.47
N GLY A 164 14.27 9.22 -15.28
CA GLY A 164 15.44 9.48 -14.42
C GLY A 164 15.41 10.81 -13.66
N ARG A 165 14.26 11.48 -13.59
CA ARG A 165 14.07 12.78 -12.91
C ARG A 165 12.83 12.74 -12.01
N ILE A 166 12.82 13.55 -10.95
CA ILE A 166 11.58 13.89 -10.23
C ILE A 166 11.02 15.16 -10.85
N GLN A 167 9.75 15.11 -11.22
CA GLN A 167 8.95 16.24 -11.67
C GLN A 167 7.97 16.61 -10.56
N THR A 168 8.02 17.85 -10.10
CA THR A 168 7.09 18.41 -9.11
C THR A 168 6.09 19.31 -9.81
N GLY A 169 4.81 19.21 -9.44
CA GLY A 169 3.77 20.01 -10.05
C GLY A 169 2.52 20.11 -9.18
N ARG A 170 1.58 20.93 -9.61
CA ARG A 170 0.44 21.35 -8.77
C ARG A 170 -0.69 20.34 -8.79
N VAL A 171 -1.37 20.15 -7.67
CA VAL A 171 -2.67 19.48 -7.60
C VAL A 171 -3.64 20.45 -6.95
N THR A 172 -4.63 20.90 -7.71
CA THR A 172 -5.59 21.93 -7.25
C THR A 172 -6.99 21.35 -7.22
N LEU A 173 -7.57 21.25 -6.03
CA LEU A 173 -8.96 20.88 -5.84
C LEU A 173 -9.73 22.12 -5.37
N GLY A 174 -10.80 22.46 -6.07
CA GLY A 174 -11.76 23.49 -5.69
C GLY A 174 -12.50 23.16 -4.40
N ARG A 175 -13.51 23.97 -4.10
CA ARG A 175 -14.45 23.81 -2.99
C ARG A 175 -15.45 22.70 -3.29
N ASP A 176 -15.90 22.00 -2.25
CA ASP A 176 -16.97 21.00 -2.32
C ASP A 176 -16.70 19.91 -3.38
N VAL A 177 -15.42 19.64 -3.66
CA VAL A 177 -14.97 18.60 -4.61
C VAL A 177 -15.10 17.21 -3.99
N TYR A 178 -15.44 16.23 -4.83
CA TYR A 178 -15.40 14.81 -4.46
C TYR A 178 -14.32 14.06 -5.26
N VAL A 179 -13.38 13.40 -4.57
CA VAL A 179 -12.38 12.54 -5.19
C VAL A 179 -12.62 11.10 -4.77
N GLY A 180 -13.04 10.26 -5.72
CA GLY A 180 -13.36 8.85 -5.55
C GLY A 180 -12.21 7.98 -5.06
N GLU A 181 -12.57 6.80 -4.56
CA GLU A 181 -11.62 5.79 -4.06
C GLU A 181 -10.77 5.19 -5.19
N LYS A 182 -9.51 4.83 -4.89
CA LYS A 182 -8.55 4.30 -5.88
C LYS A 182 -8.34 5.19 -7.10
N THR A 183 -8.33 6.50 -6.89
CA THR A 183 -8.06 7.49 -7.94
C THR A 183 -6.60 7.93 -7.97
N VAL A 184 -6.14 8.40 -9.13
CA VAL A 184 -4.80 8.98 -9.27
C VAL A 184 -4.91 10.38 -9.86
N LEU A 185 -4.43 11.37 -9.10
CA LEU A 185 -4.27 12.74 -9.58
C LEU A 185 -2.79 12.96 -9.88
N ASP A 186 -2.44 13.03 -11.17
CA ASP A 186 -1.08 13.35 -11.59
C ASP A 186 -0.75 14.83 -11.28
N ILE A 187 0.51 15.22 -11.47
CA ILE A 187 0.90 16.62 -11.35
C ILE A 187 0.25 17.49 -12.43
N ASP A 188 0.07 18.77 -12.11
CA ASP A 188 -0.55 19.78 -12.97
C ASP A 188 -2.00 19.45 -13.37
N THR A 189 -2.76 18.85 -12.45
CA THR A 189 -4.20 18.58 -12.61
C THR A 189 -5.05 19.50 -11.74
N THR A 190 -6.26 19.82 -12.23
CA THR A 190 -7.22 20.67 -11.50
C THR A 190 -8.62 20.04 -11.47
N LEU A 191 -9.31 20.17 -10.34
CA LEU A 191 -10.75 19.97 -10.24
C LEU A 191 -11.39 21.28 -9.79
N GLY A 192 -12.38 21.77 -10.54
CA GLY A 192 -13.14 22.98 -10.27
C GLY A 192 -14.01 22.89 -9.02
N ASP A 193 -14.67 23.98 -8.65
CA ASP A 193 -15.58 24.02 -7.51
C ASP A 193 -16.81 23.11 -7.77
N GLY A 194 -17.17 22.26 -6.82
CA GLY A 194 -18.27 21.29 -6.94
C GLY A 194 -18.00 20.10 -7.85
N ALA A 195 -16.80 20.00 -8.44
CA ALA A 195 -16.45 18.92 -9.36
C ALA A 195 -16.37 17.56 -8.66
N GLN A 196 -16.71 16.49 -9.38
CA GLN A 196 -16.63 15.12 -8.88
C GLN A 196 -15.77 14.24 -9.79
N LEU A 197 -14.91 13.43 -9.18
CA LEU A 197 -14.16 12.38 -9.86
C LEU A 197 -14.57 11.01 -9.31
N GLY A 198 -14.99 10.13 -10.20
CA GLY A 198 -15.45 8.78 -9.90
C GLY A 198 -14.40 7.87 -9.26
N HIS A 199 -14.86 6.71 -8.78
CA HIS A 199 -13.97 5.65 -8.29
C HIS A 199 -13.08 5.11 -9.42
N SER A 200 -11.91 4.56 -9.08
CA SER A 200 -11.00 3.91 -10.04
C SER A 200 -10.65 4.78 -11.26
N SER A 201 -10.52 6.10 -11.05
CA SER A 201 -10.33 7.09 -12.12
C SER A 201 -8.97 7.79 -12.05
N GLY A 202 -8.43 8.20 -13.19
CA GLY A 202 -7.12 8.85 -13.32
C GLY A 202 -7.21 10.19 -14.02
N LEU A 203 -6.75 11.27 -13.37
CA LEU A 203 -6.44 12.53 -14.04
C LEU A 203 -4.97 12.54 -14.44
N HIS A 204 -4.74 12.59 -15.74
CA HIS A 204 -3.43 12.73 -16.35
C HIS A 204 -3.00 14.20 -16.36
N ARG A 205 -1.69 14.42 -16.42
CA ARG A 205 -1.08 15.75 -16.41
C ARG A 205 -1.76 16.72 -17.39
N GLY A 206 -2.14 17.89 -16.89
CA GLY A 206 -2.80 18.94 -17.68
C GLY A 206 -4.32 18.81 -17.76
N GLN A 207 -4.92 17.68 -17.34
CA GLN A 207 -6.37 17.56 -17.29
C GLN A 207 -6.98 18.46 -16.21
N THR A 208 -8.10 19.08 -16.57
CA THR A 208 -8.90 19.92 -15.69
C THR A 208 -10.34 19.47 -15.77
N VAL A 209 -10.95 19.18 -14.63
CA VAL A 209 -12.41 18.98 -14.51
C VAL A 209 -13.04 20.35 -14.21
N PRO A 210 -13.94 20.86 -15.07
CA PRO A 210 -14.62 22.14 -14.85
C PRO A 210 -15.49 22.17 -13.58
N ASP A 211 -15.93 23.38 -13.20
CA ASP A 211 -16.80 23.58 -12.03
C ASP A 211 -18.13 22.84 -12.19
N GLY A 212 -18.55 22.12 -11.15
CA GLY A 212 -19.81 21.38 -11.10
C GLY A 212 -19.89 20.13 -11.99
N GLU A 213 -18.87 19.85 -12.82
CA GLU A 213 -18.88 18.68 -13.69
C GLU A 213 -18.47 17.40 -12.96
N HIS A 214 -19.00 16.27 -13.43
CA HIS A 214 -18.65 14.94 -12.94
C HIS A 214 -17.87 14.20 -14.02
N TRP A 215 -16.72 13.65 -13.66
CA TRP A 215 -15.86 12.89 -14.56
C TRP A 215 -15.50 11.54 -13.95
N HIS A 216 -15.20 10.55 -14.78
CA HIS A 216 -14.76 9.23 -14.35
C HIS A 216 -13.93 8.58 -15.45
N GLY A 217 -13.14 7.57 -15.11
CA GLY A 217 -12.32 6.84 -16.07
C GLY A 217 -10.84 7.11 -15.93
N SER A 218 -10.04 6.40 -16.72
CA SER A 218 -8.60 6.49 -16.77
C SER A 218 -8.17 6.40 -18.23
N PRO A 219 -7.84 7.53 -18.89
CA PRO A 219 -7.98 8.91 -18.39
C PRO A 219 -9.45 9.27 -18.12
N ALA A 220 -9.70 10.23 -17.23
CA ALA A 220 -11.08 10.60 -16.91
C ALA A 220 -11.76 11.33 -18.07
N GLU A 221 -13.05 11.05 -18.25
CA GLU A 221 -13.98 11.64 -19.20
C GLU A 221 -15.30 12.07 -18.51
N PRO A 222 -16.09 13.00 -19.07
CA PRO A 222 -17.35 13.48 -18.49
C PRO A 222 -18.40 12.39 -18.27
N THR A 223 -19.24 12.57 -17.24
CA THR A 223 -20.34 11.66 -16.90
C THR A 223 -21.47 12.39 -16.18
N GLU A 224 -22.64 11.77 -16.13
CA GLU A 224 -23.81 12.27 -15.39
C GLU A 224 -23.92 11.65 -13.97
N VAL A 225 -23.04 10.70 -13.64
CA VAL A 225 -23.09 9.98 -12.35
C VAL A 225 -22.75 10.89 -11.18
N ASP A 226 -23.66 11.00 -10.21
CA ASP A 226 -23.39 11.61 -8.91
C ASP A 226 -22.71 10.62 -7.95
N TYR A 227 -21.44 10.88 -7.63
CA TYR A 227 -20.65 10.06 -6.72
C TYR A 227 -20.78 10.48 -5.26
N LEU A 228 -21.28 11.69 -4.97
CA LEU A 228 -21.54 12.19 -3.62
C LEU A 228 -22.93 11.77 -3.13
N ARG A 229 -23.08 10.49 -2.78
CA ARG A 229 -24.40 9.89 -2.56
C ARG A 229 -24.96 10.01 -1.14
N VAL A 230 -24.34 10.80 -0.26
CA VAL A 230 -24.77 10.96 1.14
C VAL A 230 -25.10 12.42 1.45
N PRO A 231 -26.29 12.71 1.99
CA PRO A 231 -26.67 14.08 2.29
C PRO A 231 -25.86 14.64 3.46
N PRO A 232 -25.65 15.96 3.52
CA PRO A 232 -24.91 16.61 4.59
C PRO A 232 -25.61 16.44 5.95
N ALA A 233 -24.84 16.51 7.03
CA ALA A 233 -25.35 16.50 8.41
C ALA A 233 -24.71 17.63 9.23
N ARG A 234 -25.26 17.92 10.41
CA ARG A 234 -24.74 18.97 11.30
C ARG A 234 -23.32 18.61 11.79
N CYS A 235 -22.31 19.24 11.19
CA CYS A 235 -20.90 19.06 11.54
C CYS A 235 -20.15 20.40 11.56
N GLY A 236 -20.25 21.13 12.68
CA GLY A 236 -19.59 22.43 12.86
C GLY A 236 -18.11 22.33 13.22
N THR A 237 -17.40 23.46 13.15
CA THR A 237 -15.98 23.59 13.52
C THR A 237 -15.70 23.14 14.95
N VAL A 238 -16.58 23.48 15.90
CA VAL A 238 -16.44 23.09 17.32
C VAL A 238 -16.40 21.57 17.47
N ARG A 239 -17.26 20.84 16.76
CA ARG A 239 -17.30 19.37 16.79
C ARG A 239 -15.99 18.76 16.29
N ARG A 240 -15.43 19.31 15.20
CA ARG A 240 -14.13 18.87 14.66
C ARG A 240 -12.98 19.16 15.62
N ALA A 241 -12.95 20.37 16.17
CA ALA A 241 -11.94 20.76 17.15
C ALA A 241 -12.00 19.85 18.38
N TRP A 242 -13.20 19.65 18.95
CA TRP A 242 -13.42 18.75 20.08
C TRP A 242 -12.96 17.31 19.76
N PHE A 243 -13.37 16.77 18.63
CA PHE A 243 -12.95 15.43 18.22
C PHE A 243 -11.44 15.31 18.07
N GLY A 244 -10.79 16.29 17.44
CA GLY A 244 -9.35 16.35 17.30
C GLY A 244 -8.65 16.40 18.67
N SER A 245 -9.11 17.27 19.56
CA SER A 245 -8.58 17.40 20.91
C SER A 245 -8.77 16.12 21.74
N VAL A 246 -9.96 15.52 21.73
CA VAL A 246 -10.22 14.25 22.44
C VAL A 246 -9.36 13.13 21.87
N THR A 247 -9.22 13.03 20.55
CA THR A 247 -8.35 12.02 19.90
C THR A 247 -6.90 12.21 20.35
N LEU A 248 -6.42 13.45 20.39
CA LEU A 248 -5.06 13.76 20.84
C LEU A 248 -4.88 13.46 22.32
N LEU A 249 -5.81 13.88 23.18
CA LEU A 249 -5.78 13.61 24.62
C LEU A 249 -5.82 12.12 24.90
N GLN A 250 -6.67 11.35 24.22
CA GLN A 250 -6.71 9.90 24.39
C GLN A 250 -5.40 9.23 23.95
N LEU A 251 -4.79 9.71 22.86
CA LEU A 251 -3.49 9.24 22.42
C LEU A 251 -2.39 9.55 23.44
N LEU A 252 -2.29 10.79 23.88
CA LEU A 252 -1.26 11.26 24.80
C LEU A 252 -1.44 10.72 26.21
N LEU A 253 -2.66 10.72 26.73
CA LEU A 253 -2.96 10.37 28.12
C LEU A 253 -3.22 8.88 28.33
N VAL A 254 -3.60 8.11 27.31
CA VAL A 254 -3.97 6.70 27.50
C VAL A 254 -3.09 5.79 26.67
N TYR A 255 -3.09 5.94 25.35
CA TYR A 255 -2.43 4.96 24.49
C TYR A 255 -0.91 5.00 24.58
N LEU A 256 -0.29 6.18 24.60
CA LEU A 256 1.17 6.30 24.68
C LEU A 256 1.75 5.87 26.04
N PRO A 257 1.20 6.29 27.21
CA PRO A 257 1.70 5.82 28.50
C PRO A 257 1.50 4.32 28.67
N LEU A 258 0.39 3.75 28.19
CA LEU A 258 0.17 2.30 28.22
C LEU A 258 1.12 1.56 27.28
N ALA A 259 1.44 2.11 26.12
CA ALA A 259 2.41 1.49 25.20
C ALA A 259 3.82 1.52 25.78
N VAL A 260 4.29 2.69 26.22
CA VAL A 260 5.65 2.88 26.76
C VAL A 260 5.80 2.19 28.12
N GLY A 261 4.87 2.42 29.05
CA GLY A 261 4.84 1.79 30.36
C GLY A 261 4.56 0.30 30.29
N GLY A 262 3.74 -0.16 29.33
CA GLY A 262 3.53 -1.59 29.10
C GLY A 262 4.78 -2.30 28.60
N ILE A 263 5.59 -1.64 27.76
CA ILE A 263 6.92 -2.13 27.39
C ILE A 263 7.81 -2.21 28.63
N TYR A 264 7.81 -1.20 29.50
CA TYR A 264 8.56 -1.24 30.76
C TYR A 264 8.12 -2.41 31.67
N ILE A 265 6.81 -2.59 31.89
CA ILE A 265 6.26 -3.72 32.66
C ILE A 265 6.66 -5.05 32.03
N LEU A 266 6.66 -5.15 30.70
CA LEU A 266 7.16 -6.34 30.01
C LEU A 266 8.64 -6.60 30.32
N PHE A 267 9.48 -5.56 30.40
CA PHE A 267 10.88 -5.68 30.76
C PHE A 267 11.10 -6.12 32.23
N THR A 268 10.26 -5.67 33.16
CA THR A 268 10.43 -5.95 34.60
C THR A 268 9.74 -7.23 35.06
N GLU A 269 8.51 -7.49 34.60
CA GLU A 269 7.67 -8.58 35.10
C GLU A 269 7.88 -9.90 34.35
N VAL A 270 8.49 -9.88 33.16
CA VAL A 270 8.84 -11.12 32.45
C VAL A 270 10.17 -11.64 32.99
N PRO A 271 10.20 -12.79 33.71
CA PRO A 271 11.41 -13.25 34.40
C PRO A 271 12.61 -13.48 33.46
N ALA A 272 12.34 -13.91 32.22
CA ALA A 272 13.34 -14.09 31.17
C ALA A 272 14.07 -12.79 30.78
N ILE A 273 13.42 -11.64 30.97
CA ILE A 273 13.95 -10.31 30.64
C ILE A 273 14.52 -9.66 31.91
N GLY A 274 13.79 -9.70 33.04
CA GLY A 274 14.20 -9.10 34.31
C GLY A 274 15.53 -9.63 34.84
N LYS A 275 15.79 -10.94 34.71
CA LYS A 275 17.08 -11.56 35.10
C LYS A 275 18.30 -11.02 34.35
N ARG A 276 18.10 -10.49 33.13
CA ARG A 276 19.18 -9.98 32.26
C ARG A 276 19.48 -8.50 32.48
N LEU A 277 18.53 -7.77 33.07
CA LEU A 277 18.70 -6.38 33.47
C LEU A 277 19.56 -6.24 34.73
N ASP A 278 19.72 -7.30 35.52
CA ASP A 278 20.56 -7.31 36.72
C ASP A 278 22.05 -7.56 36.38
N ARG A 279 22.91 -6.61 36.75
CA ARG A 279 24.35 -6.63 36.46
C ARG A 279 25.09 -7.77 37.17
N GLN A 280 24.57 -8.29 38.28
CA GLN A 280 25.25 -9.35 39.05
C GLN A 280 25.10 -10.75 38.44
N THR A 281 24.09 -10.97 37.59
CA THR A 281 23.76 -12.25 36.95
C THR A 281 24.18 -12.36 35.48
N ALA A 282 24.63 -11.26 34.87
CA ALA A 282 24.95 -11.14 33.43
C ALA A 282 26.12 -12.02 32.94
N LEU A 283 27.01 -12.50 33.83
CA LEU A 283 28.13 -13.39 33.47
C LEU A 283 27.78 -14.89 33.54
N VAL A 284 26.67 -15.28 34.20
CA VAL A 284 26.26 -16.68 34.44
C VAL A 284 25.13 -17.14 33.50
N SER A 285 24.46 -16.22 32.78
CA SER A 285 23.16 -16.43 32.11
C SER A 285 23.19 -16.70 30.59
N ARG A 286 24.37 -17.04 30.02
CA ARG A 286 24.50 -17.40 28.59
C ARG A 286 23.77 -18.66 28.12
N PRO A 287 23.66 -19.76 28.90
CA PRO A 287 22.95 -20.97 28.43
C PRO A 287 21.42 -20.80 28.39
N GLU A 288 20.86 -19.84 29.15
CA GLU A 288 19.42 -19.59 29.20
C GLU A 288 18.90 -18.66 28.08
N LEU A 289 19.78 -18.03 27.30
CA LEU A 289 19.41 -17.03 26.28
C LEU A 289 18.48 -17.57 25.20
N ILE A 290 18.81 -18.75 24.67
CA ILE A 290 18.00 -19.40 23.63
C ILE A 290 16.64 -19.84 24.17
N PRO A 291 16.54 -20.59 25.30
CA PRO A 291 15.23 -20.97 25.83
C PRO A 291 14.37 -19.77 26.27
N ASP A 292 14.97 -18.70 26.81
CA ASP A 292 14.27 -17.45 27.13
C ASP A 292 13.68 -16.80 25.87
N ALA A 293 14.50 -16.61 24.83
CA ALA A 293 14.07 -16.06 23.56
C ALA A 293 12.93 -16.90 22.94
N LEU A 294 13.05 -18.23 23.04
CA LEU A 294 12.05 -19.18 22.55
C LEU A 294 10.72 -19.01 23.28
N ALA A 295 10.74 -19.00 24.61
CA ALA A 295 9.54 -18.88 25.43
C ALA A 295 8.83 -17.54 25.21
N VAL A 296 9.58 -16.42 25.24
CA VAL A 296 9.02 -15.07 25.05
C VAL A 296 8.46 -14.91 23.64
N SER A 297 9.22 -15.28 22.61
CA SER A 297 8.76 -15.14 21.23
C SER A 297 7.55 -16.01 20.91
N LEU A 298 7.50 -17.24 21.44
CA LEU A 298 6.35 -18.13 21.27
C LEU A 298 5.11 -17.59 21.99
N ALA A 299 5.24 -17.14 23.24
CA ALA A 299 4.13 -16.57 24.00
C ALA A 299 3.56 -15.32 23.32
N LEU A 300 4.43 -14.38 22.91
CA LEU A 300 4.02 -13.16 22.22
C LEU A 300 3.37 -13.47 20.87
N PHE A 301 3.95 -14.36 20.07
CA PHE A 301 3.43 -14.71 18.75
C PHE A 301 2.10 -15.46 18.84
N CYS A 302 2.02 -16.52 19.65
CA CYS A 302 0.78 -17.27 19.84
C CYS A 302 -0.32 -16.40 20.47
N GLY A 303 0.04 -15.56 21.45
CA GLY A 303 -0.85 -14.57 22.04
C GLY A 303 -1.41 -13.61 21.00
N PHE A 304 -0.55 -13.03 20.16
CA PHE A 304 -0.96 -12.16 19.05
C PHE A 304 -1.93 -12.87 18.09
N VAL A 305 -1.60 -14.09 17.66
CA VAL A 305 -2.44 -14.84 16.70
C VAL A 305 -3.81 -15.16 17.28
N VAL A 306 -3.86 -15.72 18.49
CA VAL A 306 -5.11 -16.20 19.12
C VAL A 306 -5.95 -15.05 19.65
N LEU A 307 -5.37 -14.16 20.47
CA LEU A 307 -6.10 -13.04 21.06
C LEU A 307 -6.51 -12.03 19.99
N GLY A 308 -5.67 -11.81 18.97
CA GLY A 308 -6.00 -10.94 17.85
C GLY A 308 -7.20 -11.47 17.06
N LEU A 309 -7.30 -12.78 16.82
CA LEU A 309 -8.43 -13.38 16.11
C LEU A 309 -9.72 -13.32 16.96
N ALA A 310 -9.61 -13.60 18.26
CA ALA A 310 -10.73 -13.47 19.20
C ALA A 310 -11.25 -12.03 19.26
N ALA A 311 -10.35 -11.05 19.39
CA ALA A 311 -10.70 -9.62 19.40
C ALA A 311 -11.34 -9.18 18.07
N LEU A 312 -10.83 -9.68 16.94
CA LEU A 312 -11.33 -9.37 15.60
C LEU A 312 -12.76 -9.88 15.36
N TYR A 313 -13.10 -11.03 15.92
CA TYR A 313 -14.46 -11.58 15.81
C TYR A 313 -15.43 -10.97 16.83
N THR A 314 -14.97 -10.48 17.97
CA THR A 314 -15.85 -10.02 19.04
C THR A 314 -16.03 -8.50 19.05
N VAL A 315 -14.94 -7.74 19.13
CA VAL A 315 -15.00 -6.29 19.34
C VAL A 315 -15.74 -5.58 18.19
N PRO A 316 -15.42 -5.78 16.90
CA PRO A 316 -16.13 -5.11 15.81
C PRO A 316 -17.63 -5.40 15.79
N ARG A 317 -18.08 -6.61 16.18
CA ARG A 317 -19.50 -6.95 16.29
C ARG A 317 -20.20 -6.12 17.35
N LEU A 318 -19.57 -5.95 18.52
CA LEU A 318 -20.11 -5.11 19.60
C LEU A 318 -20.16 -3.64 19.16
N LEU A 319 -19.11 -3.15 18.48
CA LEU A 319 -19.08 -1.78 17.97
C LEU A 319 -20.12 -1.53 16.87
N ALA A 320 -20.39 -2.53 16.04
CA ALA A 320 -21.36 -2.44 14.94
C ALA A 320 -22.81 -2.27 15.41
N LEU A 321 -23.15 -2.71 16.63
CA LEU A 321 -24.51 -2.53 17.19
C LEU A 321 -24.92 -1.05 17.30
N VAL A 322 -23.93 -0.15 17.37
CA VAL A 322 -24.17 1.30 17.50
C VAL A 322 -24.43 1.96 16.15
N VAL A 323 -23.87 1.43 15.05
CA VAL A 323 -23.94 2.04 13.72
C VAL A 323 -25.03 1.34 12.90
N ARG A 324 -26.17 2.02 12.74
CA ARG A 324 -27.30 1.48 11.96
C ARG A 324 -27.05 1.62 10.45
N PRO A 325 -27.36 0.59 9.65
CA PRO A 325 -27.29 0.66 8.19
C PRO A 325 -28.20 1.76 7.64
N ASP A 326 -27.77 2.37 6.53
CA ASP A 326 -28.47 3.38 5.74
C ASP A 326 -28.88 4.66 6.48
N ARG A 327 -28.49 4.80 7.74
CA ARG A 327 -28.64 6.02 8.52
C ARG A 327 -27.47 6.96 8.29
N VAL A 328 -27.79 8.23 8.07
CA VAL A 328 -26.81 9.30 7.92
C VAL A 328 -26.35 9.76 9.30
N TYR A 329 -25.05 9.71 9.53
CA TYR A 329 -24.42 10.16 10.76
C TYR A 329 -23.48 11.33 10.50
N PRO A 330 -23.44 12.36 11.37
CA PRO A 330 -22.43 13.38 11.29
C PRO A 330 -21.03 12.82 11.58
N LEU A 331 -20.02 13.26 10.81
CA LEU A 331 -18.62 12.93 11.04
C LEU A 331 -18.14 13.40 12.42
N TYR A 332 -17.02 12.84 12.88
CA TYR A 332 -16.35 13.28 14.11
C TYR A 332 -17.22 13.20 15.38
N GLY A 333 -17.97 12.11 15.51
CA GLY A 333 -18.65 11.74 16.76
C GLY A 333 -18.50 10.27 17.05
N MET A 334 -19.19 9.77 18.09
CA MET A 334 -19.09 8.39 18.55
C MET A 334 -19.27 7.36 17.41
N HIS A 335 -20.36 7.45 16.63
CA HIS A 335 -20.62 6.55 15.50
C HIS A 335 -19.48 6.53 14.47
N TYR A 336 -18.89 7.69 14.18
CA TYR A 336 -17.75 7.80 13.27
C TYR A 336 -16.50 7.12 13.86
N THR A 337 -16.20 7.36 15.15
CA THR A 337 -15.09 6.69 15.84
C THR A 337 -15.25 5.17 15.81
N LEU A 338 -16.42 4.67 16.21
CA LEU A 338 -16.69 3.24 16.29
C LEU A 338 -16.61 2.58 14.91
N HIS A 339 -17.18 3.21 13.88
CA HIS A 339 -17.06 2.73 12.50
C HIS A 339 -15.59 2.65 12.05
N ARG A 340 -14.81 3.70 12.27
CA ARG A 340 -13.39 3.75 11.87
C ARG A 340 -12.52 2.74 12.64
N VAL A 341 -12.82 2.50 13.92
CA VAL A 341 -12.15 1.46 14.72
C VAL A 341 -12.49 0.07 14.19
N ALA A 342 -13.79 -0.23 13.99
CA ALA A 342 -14.23 -1.50 13.42
C ALA A 342 -13.59 -1.76 12.05
N ALA A 343 -13.60 -0.77 11.15
CA ALA A 343 -12.95 -0.86 9.84
C ALA A 343 -11.44 -1.13 9.96
N ARG A 344 -10.72 -0.40 10.83
CA ARG A 344 -9.27 -0.61 11.01
C ARG A 344 -8.95 -2.01 11.55
N MET A 345 -9.73 -2.52 12.50
CA MET A 345 -9.53 -3.86 13.06
C MET A 345 -9.78 -4.94 12.01
N THR A 346 -10.91 -4.87 11.32
CA THR A 346 -11.38 -5.89 10.36
C THR A 346 -10.58 -5.97 9.06
N ASN A 347 -9.74 -4.96 8.78
CA ASN A 347 -8.81 -4.92 7.63
C ASN A 347 -7.35 -5.19 8.03
N LEU A 348 -7.09 -5.90 9.14
CA LEU A 348 -5.73 -6.33 9.51
C LEU A 348 -5.21 -7.38 8.51
N LYS A 349 -4.23 -6.98 7.67
CA LYS A 349 -3.70 -7.82 6.58
C LYS A 349 -3.14 -9.19 7.02
N PHE A 350 -2.62 -9.33 8.24
CA PHE A 350 -2.01 -10.57 8.73
C PHE A 350 -2.93 -11.80 8.55
N TYR A 351 -4.20 -11.67 8.96
CA TYR A 351 -5.16 -12.78 8.89
C TYR A 351 -5.66 -13.02 7.46
N ALA A 352 -5.84 -11.96 6.67
CA ALA A 352 -6.16 -12.09 5.25
C ALA A 352 -5.03 -12.80 4.49
N TRP A 353 -3.75 -12.55 4.80
CA TRP A 353 -2.63 -13.31 4.24
C TRP A 353 -2.59 -14.76 4.71
N LEU A 354 -2.96 -15.02 5.98
CA LEU A 354 -2.98 -16.37 6.53
C LEU A 354 -4.04 -17.22 5.83
N PHE A 355 -5.27 -16.72 5.74
CA PHE A 355 -6.43 -17.48 5.24
C PHE A 355 -6.70 -17.30 3.76
N GLY A 356 -6.26 -16.21 3.12
CA GLY A 356 -6.46 -15.92 1.69
C GLY A 356 -5.82 -16.98 0.79
N ASP A 357 -6.32 -17.06 -0.45
CA ASP A 357 -5.94 -18.10 -1.43
C ASP A 357 -6.15 -19.53 -0.91
N SER A 358 -7.09 -19.70 0.02
CA SER A 358 -7.43 -20.99 0.60
C SER A 358 -8.92 -21.09 0.92
N SER A 359 -9.45 -22.31 1.06
CA SER A 359 -10.83 -22.54 1.53
C SER A 359 -11.13 -21.90 2.90
N TYR A 360 -10.10 -21.66 3.71
CA TYR A 360 -10.26 -21.11 5.06
C TYR A 360 -10.68 -19.62 5.06
N ILE A 361 -10.43 -18.89 3.96
CA ILE A 361 -10.80 -17.47 3.88
C ILE A 361 -12.31 -17.25 4.05
N VAL A 362 -13.12 -18.19 3.56
CA VAL A 362 -14.58 -18.11 3.67
C VAL A 362 -15.01 -18.15 5.13
N HIS A 363 -14.42 -19.05 5.93
CA HIS A 363 -14.72 -19.15 7.35
C HIS A 363 -14.23 -17.92 8.11
N TYR A 364 -13.07 -17.38 7.72
CA TYR A 364 -12.57 -16.13 8.28
C TYR A 364 -13.51 -14.95 7.99
N LEU A 365 -13.93 -14.75 6.73
CA LEU A 365 -14.82 -13.66 6.35
C LEU A 365 -16.23 -13.80 6.97
N LYS A 366 -16.79 -15.02 7.04
CA LYS A 366 -18.00 -15.31 7.84
C LYS A 366 -17.79 -14.94 9.31
N GLY A 367 -16.63 -15.32 9.85
CA GLY A 367 -16.17 -14.97 11.19
C GLY A 367 -16.05 -13.47 11.42
N LEU A 368 -15.72 -12.66 10.40
CA LEU A 368 -15.75 -11.20 10.49
C LEU A 368 -17.16 -10.62 10.45
N GLY A 369 -18.06 -11.22 9.68
CA GLY A 369 -19.45 -10.77 9.55
C GLY A 369 -20.02 -10.75 8.13
N TYR A 370 -19.27 -11.24 7.12
CA TYR A 370 -19.80 -11.34 5.76
C TYR A 370 -20.96 -12.33 5.71
N ASP A 371 -21.99 -11.99 4.93
CA ASP A 371 -22.99 -12.96 4.50
C ASP A 371 -22.46 -13.77 3.32
N LEU A 372 -22.08 -15.00 3.64
CA LEU A 372 -21.66 -16.05 2.72
C LEU A 372 -22.54 -17.29 2.95
N SER A 373 -23.85 -17.10 3.13
CA SER A 373 -24.81 -18.15 3.53
C SER A 373 -24.74 -19.41 2.65
N ARG A 374 -24.61 -19.26 1.32
CA ARG A 374 -24.40 -20.37 0.38
C ARG A 374 -23.05 -20.26 -0.32
N VAL A 375 -22.06 -21.02 0.14
CA VAL A 375 -20.73 -21.03 -0.48
C VAL A 375 -20.55 -22.29 -1.30
N GLU A 376 -20.19 -22.08 -2.57
CA GLU A 376 -19.57 -23.10 -3.39
C GLU A 376 -18.06 -22.94 -3.26
N GLN A 377 -17.41 -23.98 -2.75
CA GLN A 377 -16.01 -23.89 -2.36
C GLN A 377 -15.10 -24.16 -3.55
N THR A 378 -14.30 -23.18 -3.95
CA THR A 378 -13.37 -23.32 -5.09
C THR A 378 -11.97 -23.71 -4.65
N GLY A 379 -11.66 -23.60 -3.35
CA GLY A 379 -10.33 -23.78 -2.81
C GLY A 379 -9.55 -22.47 -2.68
N SER A 380 -9.98 -21.40 -3.36
CA SER A 380 -9.37 -20.05 -3.37
C SER A 380 -10.45 -18.98 -3.62
N ASN A 381 -11.57 -18.99 -2.90
CA ASN A 381 -12.69 -18.08 -3.18
C ASN A 381 -12.35 -16.58 -3.06
N PHE A 382 -11.38 -16.21 -2.22
CA PHE A 382 -10.95 -14.83 -2.01
C PHE A 382 -9.42 -14.76 -1.90
N GLY A 383 -8.85 -13.74 -2.55
CA GLY A 383 -7.43 -13.40 -2.46
C GLY A 383 -7.00 -12.82 -1.11
N THR A 384 -5.76 -12.35 -1.04
CA THR A 384 -5.09 -11.98 0.22
C THR A 384 -5.24 -10.52 0.66
N GLU A 385 -5.74 -9.66 -0.23
CA GLU A 385 -5.91 -8.21 -0.08
C GLU A 385 -7.38 -7.79 -0.25
N VAL A 386 -8.30 -8.59 0.27
CA VAL A 386 -9.71 -8.19 0.43
C VAL A 386 -9.85 -7.12 1.52
N GLN A 387 -10.61 -6.06 1.22
CA GLN A 387 -10.87 -4.93 2.12
C GLN A 387 -12.34 -4.48 2.08
N HIS A 388 -12.79 -3.81 3.14
CA HIS A 388 -14.16 -3.29 3.30
C HIS A 388 -14.22 -2.11 4.28
N GLU A 389 -15.29 -1.30 4.26
CA GLU A 389 -15.55 -0.32 5.32
C GLU A 389 -16.30 -0.97 6.51
N SER A 390 -17.19 -1.92 6.24
CA SER A 390 -17.90 -2.70 7.26
C SER A 390 -18.10 -4.15 6.81
N PRO A 391 -17.65 -5.18 7.54
CA PRO A 391 -17.87 -6.56 7.10
C PRO A 391 -19.33 -7.00 7.24
N PHE A 392 -20.12 -6.34 8.10
CA PHE A 392 -21.50 -6.73 8.44
C PHE A 392 -22.55 -6.39 7.37
N LEU A 393 -22.12 -5.63 6.35
CA LEU A 393 -22.98 -5.13 5.27
C LEU A 393 -22.47 -5.59 3.91
N VAL A 394 -21.92 -6.80 3.87
CA VAL A 394 -21.39 -7.42 2.66
C VAL A 394 -22.08 -8.77 2.48
N SER A 395 -22.65 -8.98 1.30
CA SER A 395 -23.15 -10.29 0.87
C SER A 395 -22.52 -10.68 -0.46
N VAL A 396 -22.02 -11.90 -0.56
CA VAL A 396 -21.46 -12.44 -1.80
C VAL A 396 -22.18 -13.72 -2.19
N GLY A 397 -22.72 -13.75 -3.41
CA GLY A 397 -23.49 -14.86 -3.94
C GLY A 397 -22.67 -16.14 -4.12
N SER A 398 -23.38 -17.27 -4.23
CA SER A 398 -22.77 -18.59 -4.41
C SER A 398 -22.04 -18.73 -5.75
N GLY A 399 -20.97 -19.52 -5.80
CA GLY A 399 -20.16 -19.70 -7.01
C GLY A 399 -19.28 -18.49 -7.37
N THR A 400 -19.32 -17.41 -6.59
CA THR A 400 -18.49 -16.22 -6.84
C THR A 400 -17.06 -16.41 -6.35
N MET A 401 -16.11 -16.00 -7.19
CA MET A 401 -14.68 -16.04 -6.92
C MET A 401 -14.10 -14.63 -7.02
N VAL A 402 -13.26 -14.28 -6.06
CA VAL A 402 -12.59 -12.99 -5.99
C VAL A 402 -11.09 -13.23 -5.96
N ALA A 403 -10.39 -12.66 -6.93
CA ALA A 403 -8.93 -12.58 -6.95
C ALA A 403 -8.45 -11.59 -5.87
N ASP A 404 -7.37 -10.86 -6.14
CA ASP A 404 -6.72 -10.04 -5.11
C ASP A 404 -7.05 -8.53 -5.19
N GLY A 405 -7.01 -7.82 -4.07
CA GLY A 405 -7.15 -6.36 -4.05
C GLY A 405 -8.59 -5.82 -4.19
N LEU A 406 -9.60 -6.63 -3.85
CA LEU A 406 -11.00 -6.17 -3.77
C LEU A 406 -11.16 -5.16 -2.62
N SER A 407 -11.64 -3.94 -2.92
CA SER A 407 -12.10 -2.97 -1.92
C SER A 407 -13.61 -2.78 -2.02
N LEU A 408 -14.34 -3.20 -1.01
CA LEU A 408 -15.79 -2.99 -0.91
C LEU A 408 -16.07 -1.61 -0.33
N ILE A 409 -16.66 -0.72 -1.15
CA ILE A 409 -16.98 0.66 -0.80
C ILE A 409 -18.40 0.70 -0.26
N ASN A 410 -18.56 0.25 0.97
CA ASN A 410 -19.85 0.16 1.66
C ASN A 410 -20.04 1.22 2.75
N ALA A 411 -19.30 2.32 2.62
CA ALA A 411 -19.55 3.56 3.33
C ALA A 411 -19.41 4.76 2.37
N ASP A 412 -20.45 5.59 2.30
CA ASP A 412 -20.45 6.87 1.60
C ASP A 412 -20.06 7.97 2.59
N TYR A 413 -19.30 8.96 2.12
CA TYR A 413 -18.82 10.07 2.95
C TYR A 413 -19.04 11.39 2.22
N SER A 414 -19.59 12.38 2.92
CA SER A 414 -19.53 13.79 2.52
C SER A 414 -18.49 14.50 3.38
N SER A 415 -18.38 15.82 3.21
CA SER A 415 -17.54 16.63 4.09
C SER A 415 -18.06 16.67 5.52
N THR A 416 -19.33 16.36 5.77
CA THR A 416 -19.97 16.53 7.09
C THR A 416 -20.62 15.27 7.65
N SER A 417 -20.86 14.26 6.83
CA SER A 417 -21.59 13.04 7.19
C SER A 417 -20.96 11.78 6.60
N PHE A 418 -21.39 10.63 7.11
CA PHE A 418 -21.17 9.33 6.50
C PHE A 418 -22.42 8.46 6.63
N ARG A 419 -22.56 7.49 5.74
CA ARG A 419 -23.59 6.45 5.77
C ARG A 419 -22.95 5.11 5.40
N VAL A 420 -23.21 4.08 6.19
CA VAL A 420 -22.82 2.70 5.83
C VAL A 420 -24.01 2.02 5.17
N SER A 421 -23.79 1.38 4.03
CA SER A 421 -24.85 0.79 3.20
C SER A 421 -24.47 -0.62 2.78
N ARG A 422 -25.46 -1.44 2.42
CA ARG A 422 -25.19 -2.81 1.97
C ARG A 422 -24.51 -2.84 0.60
N VAL A 423 -23.52 -3.72 0.45
CA VAL A 423 -22.96 -4.13 -0.85
C VAL A 423 -23.30 -5.60 -1.07
N ALA A 424 -23.86 -5.89 -2.24
CA ALA A 424 -24.13 -7.25 -2.69
C ALA A 424 -23.37 -7.52 -4.00
N ILE A 425 -22.67 -8.66 -4.05
CA ILE A 425 -22.10 -9.21 -5.27
C ILE A 425 -22.96 -10.42 -5.65
N GLY A 426 -23.48 -10.44 -6.88
CA GLY A 426 -24.28 -11.54 -7.40
C GLY A 426 -23.53 -12.89 -7.41
N PRO A 427 -24.25 -14.02 -7.50
CA PRO A 427 -23.68 -15.36 -7.68
C PRO A 427 -22.97 -15.55 -9.02
N ARG A 428 -22.05 -16.52 -9.05
CA ARG A 428 -21.26 -16.95 -10.22
C ARG A 428 -20.42 -15.83 -10.87
N ASN A 429 -20.13 -14.78 -10.11
CA ASN A 429 -19.26 -13.71 -10.56
C ASN A 429 -17.79 -14.10 -10.42
N PHE A 430 -16.97 -13.59 -11.32
CA PHE A 430 -15.51 -13.60 -11.17
C PHE A 430 -15.03 -12.16 -11.01
N LEU A 431 -14.30 -11.86 -9.94
CA LEU A 431 -13.72 -10.55 -9.70
C LEU A 431 -12.20 -10.65 -9.84
N GLY A 432 -11.65 -9.99 -10.86
CA GLY A 432 -10.22 -9.84 -11.09
C GLY A 432 -9.54 -8.91 -10.07
N ASN A 433 -8.29 -8.56 -10.35
CA ASN A 433 -7.48 -7.87 -9.35
C ASN A 433 -7.80 -6.38 -9.23
N ASN A 434 -7.56 -5.81 -8.05
CA ASN A 434 -7.59 -4.37 -7.76
C ASN A 434 -8.94 -3.67 -7.99
N ILE A 435 -10.07 -4.37 -7.85
CA ILE A 435 -11.42 -3.80 -8.06
C ILE A 435 -11.86 -2.95 -6.85
N ALA A 436 -12.50 -1.82 -7.12
CA ALA A 436 -13.24 -1.03 -6.13
C ALA A 436 -14.74 -1.25 -6.40
N TYR A 437 -15.44 -1.89 -5.47
CA TYR A 437 -16.84 -2.30 -5.65
C TYR A 437 -17.76 -1.46 -4.76
N PRO A 438 -18.47 -0.47 -5.29
CA PRO A 438 -19.33 0.41 -4.52
C PRO A 438 -20.69 -0.19 -4.15
N SER A 439 -21.30 0.32 -3.07
CA SER A 439 -22.73 0.15 -2.84
C SER A 439 -23.49 0.68 -4.05
N GLY A 440 -24.56 0.00 -4.48
CA GLY A 440 -25.31 0.41 -5.67
C GLY A 440 -24.61 0.14 -7.02
N GLY A 441 -23.53 -0.65 -7.06
CA GLY A 441 -22.94 -1.13 -8.31
C GLY A 441 -23.96 -1.85 -9.20
N ARG A 442 -23.95 -1.57 -10.50
CA ARG A 442 -24.90 -2.08 -11.51
C ARG A 442 -24.41 -3.38 -12.15
N THR A 443 -24.09 -4.37 -11.31
CA THR A 443 -23.67 -5.72 -11.76
C THR A 443 -24.51 -6.77 -11.04
N GLY A 444 -25.16 -7.66 -11.80
CA GLY A 444 -25.98 -8.75 -11.30
C GLY A 444 -25.22 -10.07 -11.33
N ASP A 445 -25.86 -11.10 -11.88
CA ASP A 445 -25.37 -12.48 -11.86
C ASP A 445 -24.39 -12.80 -12.99
N ASN A 446 -23.52 -13.77 -12.74
CA ASN A 446 -22.61 -14.37 -13.73
C ASN A 446 -21.78 -13.34 -14.54
N CYS A 447 -21.22 -12.34 -13.88
CA CYS A 447 -20.34 -11.34 -14.48
C CYS A 447 -18.86 -11.69 -14.33
N LEU A 448 -18.05 -11.41 -15.36
CA LEU A 448 -16.58 -11.37 -15.25
C LEU A 448 -16.15 -9.91 -15.10
N LEU A 449 -15.65 -9.54 -13.93
CA LEU A 449 -15.15 -8.20 -13.66
C LEU A 449 -13.63 -8.23 -13.79
N ALA A 450 -13.09 -7.66 -14.86
CA ALA A 450 -11.67 -7.75 -15.16
C ALA A 450 -10.79 -6.94 -14.18
N THR A 451 -9.48 -7.18 -14.23
CA THR A 451 -8.51 -6.43 -13.43
C THR A 451 -8.65 -4.92 -13.65
N LYS A 452 -8.68 -4.15 -12.55
CA LYS A 452 -8.86 -2.69 -12.52
C LYS A 452 -10.15 -2.17 -13.16
N VAL A 453 -11.15 -3.02 -13.43
CA VAL A 453 -12.42 -2.54 -14.01
C VAL A 453 -13.12 -1.52 -13.07
N MET A 454 -13.69 -0.48 -13.65
CA MET A 454 -14.63 0.40 -12.95
C MET A 454 -16.01 -0.26 -12.88
N ILE A 455 -16.56 -0.41 -11.68
CA ILE A 455 -17.94 -0.88 -11.51
C ILE A 455 -18.91 0.27 -11.80
N PRO A 456 -19.82 0.12 -12.78
CA PRO A 456 -20.78 1.17 -13.13
C PRO A 456 -21.78 1.41 -11.99
N LEU A 457 -22.25 2.64 -11.84
CA LEU A 457 -23.31 3.03 -10.88
C LEU A 457 -24.63 3.38 -11.57
N ASP A 458 -24.58 3.56 -12.87
CA ASP A 458 -25.62 3.96 -13.79
C ASP A 458 -25.86 2.92 -14.89
N GLY A 459 -26.89 3.17 -15.69
CA GLY A 459 -27.34 2.24 -16.73
C GLY A 459 -27.99 0.97 -16.18
N ASP A 460 -28.15 0.00 -17.08
CA ASP A 460 -28.78 -1.29 -16.77
C ASP A 460 -27.88 -2.18 -15.91
N ILE A 461 -28.51 -3.06 -15.13
CA ILE A 461 -27.79 -4.09 -14.38
C ILE A 461 -27.16 -5.05 -15.40
N ARG A 462 -25.84 -5.15 -15.38
CA ARG A 462 -25.09 -6.04 -16.27
C ARG A 462 -25.14 -7.47 -15.73
N GLU A 463 -25.54 -8.42 -16.58
CA GLU A 463 -25.66 -9.85 -16.22
C GLU A 463 -25.16 -10.73 -17.36
N GLY A 464 -24.45 -11.82 -17.04
CA GLY A 464 -23.97 -12.76 -18.05
C GLY A 464 -22.91 -12.21 -19.01
N VAL A 465 -22.29 -11.07 -18.68
CA VAL A 465 -21.28 -10.37 -19.48
C VAL A 465 -19.95 -10.25 -18.72
N GLY A 466 -18.87 -9.95 -19.43
CA GLY A 466 -17.64 -9.46 -18.83
C GLY A 466 -17.58 -7.94 -18.88
N LEU A 467 -16.89 -7.31 -17.94
CA LEU A 467 -16.62 -5.87 -17.91
C LEU A 467 -15.11 -5.64 -17.80
N LEU A 468 -14.58 -4.74 -18.63
CA LEU A 468 -13.19 -4.32 -18.64
C LEU A 468 -13.10 -2.80 -18.77
N GLY A 469 -12.04 -2.21 -18.22
CA GLY A 469 -11.71 -0.81 -18.44
C GLY A 469 -12.24 0.15 -17.38
N SER A 470 -11.83 1.41 -17.52
CA SER A 470 -12.27 2.54 -16.72
C SER A 470 -12.39 3.77 -17.65
N PRO A 471 -13.61 4.18 -18.07
CA PRO A 471 -14.90 3.56 -17.75
C PRO A 471 -15.04 2.17 -18.34
N SER A 472 -15.96 1.37 -17.79
CA SER A 472 -16.08 -0.02 -18.19
C SER A 472 -16.91 -0.19 -19.47
N PHE A 473 -16.48 -1.13 -20.31
CA PHE A 473 -17.20 -1.61 -21.48
C PHE A 473 -17.38 -3.13 -21.39
N GLU A 474 -18.37 -3.65 -22.12
CA GLU A 474 -18.67 -5.08 -22.13
C GLU A 474 -17.65 -5.86 -22.97
N ILE A 475 -17.26 -7.01 -22.43
CA ILE A 475 -16.49 -8.04 -23.11
C ILE A 475 -17.24 -9.38 -22.95
N PRO A 476 -16.91 -10.42 -23.73
CA PRO A 476 -17.47 -11.75 -23.51
C PRO A 476 -17.23 -12.24 -22.08
N ARG A 477 -18.26 -12.85 -21.46
CA ARG A 477 -18.17 -13.41 -20.09
C ARG A 477 -17.13 -14.52 -19.97
N SER A 478 -17.00 -15.33 -21.00
CA SER A 478 -16.03 -16.41 -21.06
C SER A 478 -15.51 -16.54 -22.48
N VAL A 479 -14.33 -17.13 -22.60
CA VAL A 479 -13.73 -17.56 -23.87
C VAL A 479 -13.30 -19.02 -23.72
N ASP A 480 -13.45 -19.82 -24.78
CA ASP A 480 -13.29 -21.29 -24.72
C ASP A 480 -11.97 -21.76 -24.08
N ARG A 481 -10.91 -20.96 -24.24
CA ARG A 481 -9.59 -21.25 -23.64
C ARG A 481 -9.58 -21.28 -22.11
N ASP A 482 -10.56 -20.66 -21.44
CA ASP A 482 -10.66 -20.60 -19.97
C ASP A 482 -11.53 -21.74 -19.41
N ALA A 483 -12.29 -22.43 -20.25
CA ALA A 483 -13.10 -23.61 -19.89
C ALA A 483 -12.29 -24.92 -19.89
N ARG A 484 -10.99 -24.87 -20.24
CA ARG A 484 -10.13 -26.06 -20.41
C ARG A 484 -10.10 -26.98 -19.18
N PHE A 485 -10.25 -26.42 -17.99
CA PHE A 485 -10.18 -27.14 -16.72
C PHE A 485 -11.54 -27.28 -16.00
N ASP A 486 -12.66 -26.98 -16.67
CA ASP A 486 -13.97 -26.96 -16.01
C ASP A 486 -14.43 -28.35 -15.53
N HIS A 487 -13.97 -29.43 -16.18
CA HIS A 487 -14.24 -30.79 -15.72
C HIS A 487 -13.77 -31.04 -14.27
N LEU A 488 -12.66 -30.41 -13.85
CA LEU A 488 -12.11 -30.53 -12.49
C LEU A 488 -12.96 -29.82 -11.41
N ARG A 489 -13.96 -29.04 -11.83
CA ARG A 489 -14.80 -28.22 -10.95
C ARG A 489 -16.12 -28.89 -10.59
N THR A 490 -16.31 -30.16 -10.92
CA THR A 490 -17.60 -30.86 -10.71
C THR A 490 -17.46 -32.19 -9.97
N GLY A 491 -18.56 -32.61 -9.33
CA GLY A 491 -18.74 -33.98 -8.83
C GLY A 491 -17.73 -34.46 -7.78
N GLU A 492 -17.28 -35.71 -7.93
CA GLU A 492 -16.33 -36.34 -7.01
C GLU A 492 -14.89 -35.85 -7.18
N GLU A 493 -14.52 -35.42 -8.38
CA GLU A 493 -13.18 -34.90 -8.69
C GLU A 493 -12.91 -33.63 -7.90
N LEU A 494 -13.84 -32.67 -7.92
CA LEU A 494 -13.73 -31.45 -7.12
C LEU A 494 -13.54 -31.77 -5.63
N ARG A 495 -14.32 -32.70 -5.07
CA ARG A 495 -14.19 -33.11 -3.65
C ARG A 495 -12.79 -33.64 -3.34
N ARG A 496 -12.22 -34.47 -4.22
CA ARG A 496 -10.84 -35.00 -4.07
C ARG A 496 -9.80 -33.88 -4.17
N HIS A 497 -9.93 -32.98 -5.15
CA HIS A 497 -9.01 -31.86 -5.33
C HIS A 497 -9.06 -30.87 -4.16
N LEU A 498 -10.25 -30.54 -3.65
CA LEU A 498 -10.41 -29.69 -2.48
C LEU A 498 -9.79 -30.33 -1.23
N ALA A 499 -9.98 -31.64 -1.01
CA ALA A 499 -9.34 -32.33 0.11
C ALA A 499 -7.80 -32.32 0.01
N ALA A 500 -7.25 -32.51 -1.20
CA ALA A 500 -5.81 -32.40 -1.44
C ALA A 500 -5.30 -30.97 -1.24
N LYS A 501 -5.99 -29.97 -1.79
CA LYS A 501 -5.67 -28.56 -1.65
C LYS A 501 -5.74 -28.10 -0.20
N ASN A 502 -6.76 -28.50 0.55
CA ASN A 502 -6.91 -28.14 1.97
C ASN A 502 -5.75 -28.70 2.81
N ARG A 503 -5.34 -29.95 2.60
CA ARG A 503 -4.15 -30.52 3.27
C ARG A 503 -2.89 -29.72 2.94
N TYR A 504 -2.72 -29.34 1.67
CA TYR A 504 -1.59 -28.52 1.26
C TYR A 504 -1.63 -27.10 1.84
N ASN A 505 -2.81 -26.50 1.92
CA ASN A 505 -3.04 -25.17 2.48
C ASN A 505 -2.76 -25.14 3.98
N LEU A 506 -3.18 -26.17 4.74
CA LEU A 506 -2.83 -26.31 6.16
C LEU A 506 -1.32 -26.35 6.37
N LEU A 507 -0.59 -27.12 5.57
CA LEU A 507 0.87 -27.14 5.63
C LEU A 507 1.46 -25.77 5.28
N SER A 508 0.93 -25.10 4.26
CA SER A 508 1.41 -23.78 3.83
C SER A 508 1.15 -22.70 4.90
N MET A 509 0.00 -22.75 5.57
CA MET A 509 -0.33 -21.91 6.72
C MET A 509 0.59 -22.20 7.91
N GLY A 510 0.82 -23.48 8.23
CA GLY A 510 1.76 -23.88 9.27
C GLY A 510 3.18 -23.40 9.02
N LEU A 511 3.67 -23.54 7.78
CA LEU A 511 4.97 -23.03 7.35
C LEU A 511 5.04 -21.50 7.41
N MET A 512 3.98 -20.80 7.01
CA MET A 512 3.89 -19.34 7.12
C MET A 512 3.96 -18.91 8.58
N LEU A 513 3.17 -19.51 9.47
CA LEU A 513 3.18 -19.21 10.91
C LEU A 513 4.54 -19.51 11.52
N PHE A 514 5.14 -20.66 11.20
CA PHE A 514 6.47 -21.02 11.65
C PHE A 514 7.54 -20.04 11.17
N ALA A 515 7.53 -19.65 9.89
CA ALA A 515 8.48 -18.68 9.36
C ALA A 515 8.31 -17.31 10.03
N ARG A 516 7.08 -16.83 10.22
CA ARG A 516 6.83 -15.58 10.93
C ARG A 516 7.27 -15.64 12.39
N TRP A 517 6.96 -16.72 13.08
CA TRP A 517 7.42 -16.94 14.45
C TRP A 517 8.94 -17.02 14.52
N LEU A 518 9.60 -17.73 13.60
CA LEU A 518 11.06 -17.82 13.54
C LEU A 518 11.68 -16.44 13.35
N HIS A 519 11.10 -15.59 12.50
CA HIS A 519 11.54 -14.20 12.36
C HIS A 519 11.39 -13.42 13.67
N VAL A 520 10.23 -13.54 14.35
CA VAL A 520 10.01 -12.92 15.66
C VAL A 520 11.02 -13.44 16.70
N PHE A 521 11.27 -14.75 16.75
CA PHE A 521 12.26 -15.38 17.60
C PHE A 521 13.67 -14.81 17.36
N LEU A 522 14.08 -14.67 16.10
CA LEU A 522 15.39 -14.09 15.77
C LEU A 522 15.50 -12.62 16.22
N LEU A 523 14.41 -11.84 16.08
CA LEU A 523 14.38 -10.46 16.57
C LEU A 523 14.36 -10.38 18.10
N THR A 524 13.62 -11.26 18.77
CA THR A 524 13.62 -11.38 20.24
C THR A 524 14.99 -11.78 20.75
N LEU A 525 15.64 -12.77 20.12
CA LEU A 525 16.99 -13.19 20.45
C LEU A 525 17.98 -12.02 20.28
N LEU A 526 17.91 -11.29 19.16
CA LEU A 526 18.74 -10.12 18.93
C LEU A 526 18.49 -9.02 19.96
N ALA A 527 17.24 -8.82 20.38
CA ALA A 527 16.87 -7.87 21.42
C ALA A 527 17.45 -8.28 22.79
N LEU A 528 17.34 -9.55 23.19
CA LEU A 528 17.93 -10.06 24.43
C LEU A 528 19.46 -9.98 24.42
N VAL A 529 20.12 -10.30 23.31
CA VAL A 529 21.57 -10.11 23.14
C VAL A 529 21.95 -8.64 23.30
N SER A 530 21.11 -7.74 22.78
CA SER A 530 21.34 -6.30 22.88
C SER A 530 21.18 -5.80 24.33
N VAL A 531 20.26 -6.39 25.10
CA VAL A 531 20.12 -6.14 26.55
C VAL A 531 21.36 -6.63 27.31
N ASP A 532 21.84 -7.86 27.05
CA ASP A 532 23.04 -8.41 27.71
C ASP A 532 24.29 -7.55 27.43
N LEU A 533 24.44 -7.06 26.20
CA LEU A 533 25.57 -6.22 25.78
C LEU A 533 25.45 -4.75 26.21
N TYR A 534 24.26 -4.31 26.62
CA TYR A 534 24.01 -2.91 27.01
C TYR A 534 24.94 -2.47 28.16
N GLY A 535 25.17 -3.34 29.14
CA GLY A 535 26.06 -3.04 30.27
C GLY A 535 27.53 -2.81 29.87
N ALA A 536 27.98 -3.35 28.73
CA ALA A 536 29.37 -3.27 28.27
C ALA A 536 29.59 -2.19 27.20
N VAL A 537 28.63 -1.99 26.30
CA VAL A 537 28.77 -1.14 25.11
C VAL A 537 27.84 0.09 25.15
N GLY A 538 26.99 0.19 26.18
CA GLY A 538 26.08 1.31 26.40
C GLY A 538 25.09 1.52 25.27
N HIS A 539 24.68 2.77 25.06
CA HIS A 539 23.63 3.15 24.10
C HIS A 539 23.94 2.79 22.63
N VAL A 540 25.21 2.57 22.26
CA VAL A 540 25.62 2.19 20.90
C VAL A 540 25.01 0.85 20.49
N VAL A 541 24.72 -0.06 21.43
CA VAL A 541 24.11 -1.36 21.13
C VAL A 541 22.69 -1.22 20.57
N ILE A 542 21.91 -0.21 21.02
CA ILE A 542 20.53 0.00 20.55
C ILE A 542 20.53 0.59 19.13
N ALA A 543 21.49 1.46 18.85
CA ALA A 543 21.70 1.97 17.49
C ALA A 543 22.05 0.83 16.53
N LEU A 544 22.96 -0.04 16.94
CA LEU A 544 23.36 -1.22 16.18
C LEU A 544 22.18 -2.19 16.03
N TYR A 545 21.35 -2.36 17.06
CA TYR A 545 20.16 -3.19 17.04
C TYR A 545 19.21 -2.81 15.90
N LEU A 546 18.91 -1.52 15.71
CA LEU A 546 18.02 -1.06 14.63
C LEU A 546 18.60 -1.37 13.24
N ALA A 547 19.90 -1.10 13.05
CA ALA A 547 20.58 -1.36 11.79
C ALA A 547 20.68 -2.86 11.47
N VAL A 548 21.07 -3.67 12.46
CA VAL A 548 21.16 -5.12 12.34
C VAL A 548 19.78 -5.73 12.15
N THR A 549 18.73 -5.23 12.82
CA THR A 549 17.35 -5.69 12.63
C THR A 549 16.88 -5.51 11.19
N LEU A 550 17.16 -4.35 10.57
CA LEU A 550 16.81 -4.11 9.17
C LEU A 550 17.57 -5.06 8.23
N ALA A 551 18.88 -5.21 8.44
CA ALA A 551 19.72 -6.09 7.63
C ALA A 551 19.31 -7.56 7.77
N LEU A 552 19.11 -8.03 9.01
CA LEU A 552 18.68 -9.38 9.36
C LEU A 552 17.30 -9.68 8.77
N SER A 553 16.32 -8.78 8.94
CA SER A 553 14.98 -8.98 8.40
C SER A 553 14.98 -9.05 6.87
N THR A 554 15.79 -8.20 6.23
CA THR A 554 15.95 -8.20 4.77
C THR A 554 16.58 -9.50 4.30
N ALA A 555 17.70 -9.92 4.91
CA ALA A 555 18.37 -11.17 4.58
C ALA A 555 17.48 -12.39 4.84
N TYR A 556 16.74 -12.39 5.95
CA TYR A 556 15.80 -13.44 6.33
C TYR A 556 14.73 -13.65 5.26
N TYR A 557 14.03 -12.59 4.83
CA TYR A 557 12.95 -12.73 3.85
C TYR A 557 13.46 -13.04 2.44
N VAL A 558 14.62 -12.50 2.06
CA VAL A 558 15.30 -12.90 0.83
C VAL A 558 15.63 -14.38 0.86
N LEU A 559 16.26 -14.87 1.92
CA LEU A 559 16.62 -16.27 2.06
C LEU A 559 15.39 -17.18 2.10
N LEU A 560 14.36 -16.79 2.85
CA LEU A 560 13.10 -17.53 2.94
C LEU A 560 12.50 -17.76 1.55
N GLU A 561 12.38 -16.70 0.75
CA GLU A 561 11.83 -16.78 -0.59
C GLU A 561 12.70 -17.63 -1.53
N ARG A 562 14.03 -17.50 -1.43
CA ARG A 562 14.96 -18.33 -2.20
C ARG A 562 14.91 -19.80 -1.82
N CYS A 563 14.82 -20.11 -0.53
CA CYS A 563 14.63 -21.48 -0.06
C CYS A 563 13.31 -22.07 -0.56
N MET A 564 12.22 -21.27 -0.53
CA MET A 564 10.90 -21.71 -1.02
C MET A 564 10.90 -22.00 -2.53
N THR A 565 11.63 -21.20 -3.31
CA THR A 565 11.85 -21.43 -4.74
C THR A 565 12.98 -22.40 -5.06
N ARG A 566 13.64 -22.97 -4.03
CA ARG A 566 14.83 -23.83 -4.15
C ARG A 566 15.94 -23.20 -4.98
N PHE A 567 16.07 -21.88 -4.92
CA PHE A 567 17.01 -21.07 -5.70
C PHE A 567 16.85 -21.24 -7.22
N ARG A 568 15.68 -21.69 -7.70
CA ARG A 568 15.38 -21.85 -9.11
C ARG A 568 14.46 -20.73 -9.61
N PRO A 569 14.63 -20.27 -10.86
CA PRO A 569 13.66 -19.36 -11.46
C PRO A 569 12.31 -20.05 -11.62
N LEU A 570 11.25 -19.28 -11.47
CA LEU A 570 9.90 -19.69 -11.86
C LEU A 570 9.87 -19.89 -13.37
N ARG A 571 8.98 -20.76 -13.83
CA ARG A 571 8.71 -20.96 -15.26
C ARG A 571 7.30 -20.45 -15.56
N PRO A 572 7.07 -19.87 -16.75
CA PRO A 572 5.71 -19.66 -17.26
C PRO A 572 4.88 -20.94 -17.15
N GLN A 573 3.63 -20.80 -16.70
CA GLN A 573 2.74 -21.93 -16.44
C GLN A 573 1.33 -21.64 -16.94
N LEU A 574 0.68 -22.69 -17.43
CA LEU A 574 -0.75 -22.75 -17.66
C LEU A 574 -1.27 -23.99 -16.92
N CYS A 575 -2.00 -23.80 -15.83
CA CYS A 575 -2.48 -24.90 -14.99
C CYS A 575 -3.79 -24.54 -14.28
N SER A 576 -4.42 -25.54 -13.68
CA SER A 576 -5.61 -25.32 -12.85
C SER A 576 -5.22 -24.85 -11.45
N ILE A 577 -6.14 -24.16 -10.77
CA ILE A 577 -6.00 -23.86 -9.33
C ILE A 577 -5.95 -25.11 -8.43
N TYR A 578 -6.23 -26.29 -9.00
CA TYR A 578 -6.14 -27.59 -8.34
C TYR A 578 -4.82 -28.33 -8.59
N ASP A 579 -3.93 -27.75 -9.40
CA ASP A 579 -2.61 -28.31 -9.63
C ASP A 579 -1.62 -27.93 -8.53
N ARG A 580 -0.78 -28.89 -8.16
CA ARG A 580 0.28 -28.69 -7.17
C ARG A 580 1.24 -27.55 -7.54
N ASN A 581 1.45 -27.32 -8.83
CA ASN A 581 2.29 -26.21 -9.32
C ASN A 581 1.71 -24.85 -8.90
N PHE A 582 0.40 -24.66 -9.03
CA PHE A 582 -0.26 -23.46 -8.57
C PHE A 582 -0.19 -23.31 -7.04
N TRP A 583 -0.36 -24.40 -6.28
CA TRP A 583 -0.28 -24.32 -4.82
C TRP A 583 1.13 -23.95 -4.31
N LEU A 584 2.19 -24.35 -5.02
CA LEU A 584 3.55 -23.89 -4.75
C LEU A 584 3.68 -22.37 -4.95
N HIS A 585 2.97 -21.86 -5.95
CA HIS A 585 2.93 -20.44 -6.28
C HIS A 585 2.10 -19.63 -5.26
N GLU A 586 0.93 -20.10 -4.85
CA GLU A 586 0.14 -19.50 -3.74
C GLU A 586 0.96 -19.44 -2.45
N ARG A 587 1.74 -20.49 -2.16
CA ARG A 587 2.62 -20.50 -0.98
C ARG A 587 3.68 -19.40 -1.07
N LEU A 588 4.24 -19.15 -2.25
CA LEU A 588 5.22 -18.08 -2.46
C LEU A 588 4.60 -16.70 -2.17
N TRP A 589 3.36 -16.46 -2.57
CA TRP A 589 2.66 -15.20 -2.33
C TRP A 589 2.42 -14.89 -0.84
N LYS A 590 2.43 -15.91 0.04
CA LYS A 590 2.34 -15.72 1.50
C LYS A 590 3.63 -15.15 2.13
N VAL A 591 4.72 -15.06 1.38
CA VAL A 591 5.95 -14.40 1.83
C VAL A 591 5.74 -12.88 1.83
N PRO A 592 5.91 -12.19 2.98
CA PRO A 592 5.74 -10.74 3.05
C PRO A 592 6.70 -9.99 2.13
N VAL A 593 6.20 -8.88 1.60
CA VAL A 593 6.97 -7.93 0.77
C VAL A 593 7.04 -6.53 1.38
N GLN A 594 6.26 -6.26 2.43
CA GLN A 594 6.06 -4.91 2.95
C GLN A 594 7.33 -4.34 3.60
N TYR A 595 8.28 -5.20 3.98
CA TYR A 595 9.61 -4.79 4.47
C TYR A 595 10.41 -4.02 3.40
N LEU A 596 10.11 -4.23 2.11
CA LEU A 596 10.76 -3.53 0.99
C LEU A 596 10.44 -2.04 0.96
N ASN A 597 9.34 -1.60 1.59
CA ASN A 597 8.91 -0.20 1.59
C ASN A 597 9.94 0.72 2.27
N VAL A 598 10.73 0.20 3.22
CA VAL A 598 11.81 0.94 3.89
C VAL A 598 12.90 1.37 2.90
N PHE A 599 13.04 0.66 1.78
CA PHE A 599 14.05 0.91 0.76
C PHE A 599 13.53 1.74 -0.42
N ASN A 600 12.28 2.22 -0.41
CA ASN A 600 11.70 3.00 -1.51
C ASN A 600 12.55 4.24 -1.82
N GLY A 601 12.91 4.42 -3.09
CA GLY A 601 13.79 5.50 -3.56
C GLY A 601 15.27 5.33 -3.19
N THR A 602 15.72 4.15 -2.77
CA THR A 602 17.14 3.89 -2.49
C THR A 602 17.77 2.94 -3.50
N PRO A 603 19.08 3.02 -3.76
CA PRO A 603 19.80 2.01 -4.56
C PRO A 603 19.71 0.59 -4.00
N PHE A 604 19.50 0.46 -2.69
CA PHE A 604 19.42 -0.83 -2.00
C PHE A 604 18.21 -1.65 -2.41
N LYS A 605 17.08 -1.01 -2.77
CA LYS A 605 15.89 -1.73 -3.24
C LYS A 605 16.17 -2.55 -4.51
N SER A 606 16.87 -1.94 -5.47
CA SER A 606 17.30 -2.61 -6.70
C SER A 606 18.27 -3.77 -6.43
N LEU A 607 19.14 -3.65 -5.42
CA LEU A 607 19.99 -4.76 -4.96
C LEU A 607 19.15 -5.91 -4.39
N ILE A 608 18.18 -5.60 -3.52
CA ILE A 608 17.30 -6.60 -2.93
C ILE A 608 16.47 -7.32 -4.01
N TRP A 609 15.97 -6.59 -5.00
CA TRP A 609 15.29 -7.21 -6.14
C TRP A 609 16.16 -8.21 -6.91
N ARG A 610 17.44 -7.89 -7.14
CA ARG A 610 18.39 -8.88 -7.72
C ARG A 610 18.58 -10.08 -6.81
N MET A 611 18.69 -9.85 -5.50
CA MET A 611 18.80 -10.92 -4.51
C MET A 611 17.54 -11.79 -4.47
N LEU A 612 16.36 -11.27 -4.80
CA LEU A 612 15.10 -12.02 -4.95
C LEU A 612 14.90 -12.65 -6.34
N GLY A 613 15.69 -12.21 -7.33
CA GLY A 613 15.81 -12.87 -8.63
C GLY A 613 15.21 -12.11 -9.80
N VAL A 614 14.77 -10.87 -9.57
CA VAL A 614 14.42 -9.96 -10.65
C VAL A 614 15.68 -9.65 -11.47
N ARG A 615 15.56 -9.74 -12.80
CA ARG A 615 16.62 -9.28 -13.72
C ARG A 615 16.60 -7.74 -13.75
N MET A 616 17.26 -7.12 -12.77
CA MET A 616 17.21 -5.68 -12.55
C MET A 616 18.46 -4.96 -13.07
N GLY A 617 18.26 -4.00 -13.99
CA GLY A 617 19.28 -3.15 -14.56
C GLY A 617 19.92 -2.17 -13.58
N ARG A 618 20.88 -1.39 -14.05
CA ARG A 618 21.64 -0.40 -13.27
C ARG A 618 20.82 0.88 -13.07
N ARG A 619 20.97 1.50 -11.89
CA ARG A 619 20.35 2.80 -11.54
C ARG A 619 18.82 2.84 -11.70
N VAL A 620 18.16 1.68 -11.66
CA VAL A 620 16.70 1.62 -11.58
C VAL A 620 16.24 2.32 -10.31
N PHE A 621 15.33 3.26 -10.49
CA PHE A 621 14.62 3.92 -9.40
C PHE A 621 13.29 3.22 -9.16
N ASP A 622 13.06 2.83 -7.91
CA ASP A 622 11.83 2.19 -7.49
C ASP A 622 11.29 2.89 -6.25
N ASP A 623 10.13 3.56 -6.40
CA ASP A 623 9.45 4.31 -5.35
C ASP A 623 8.32 3.56 -4.64
N GLY A 624 8.21 2.24 -4.84
CA GLY A 624 7.10 1.45 -4.32
C GLY A 624 6.40 0.60 -5.37
N CYS A 625 7.13 0.14 -6.38
CA CYS A 625 6.66 -0.86 -7.33
C CYS A 625 6.48 -2.21 -6.62
N PHE A 626 5.38 -2.89 -6.92
CA PHE A 626 5.11 -4.24 -6.45
C PHE A 626 5.37 -5.25 -7.58
N VAL A 627 6.33 -6.15 -7.38
CA VAL A 627 6.66 -7.23 -8.31
C VAL A 627 6.21 -8.57 -7.71
N THR A 628 5.27 -9.23 -8.37
CA THR A 628 4.66 -10.48 -7.90
C THR A 628 5.57 -11.68 -8.12
N GLU A 629 5.83 -12.09 -9.37
CA GLU A 629 6.77 -13.17 -9.69
C GLU A 629 8.16 -12.63 -10.02
N ARG A 630 8.99 -12.50 -8.99
CA ARG A 630 10.30 -11.81 -9.09
C ARG A 630 11.16 -12.35 -10.23
N THR A 631 11.26 -13.66 -10.37
CA THR A 631 12.13 -14.32 -11.37
C THR A 631 11.60 -14.30 -12.80
N LEU A 632 10.33 -13.92 -13.00
CA LEU A 632 9.74 -13.74 -14.34
C LEU A 632 9.87 -12.29 -14.85
N ALA A 633 10.22 -11.35 -13.97
CA ALA A 633 10.35 -9.94 -14.31
C ALA A 633 11.79 -9.58 -14.74
N ALA A 634 11.91 -8.81 -15.82
CA ALA A 634 13.12 -8.14 -16.27
C ALA A 634 12.88 -6.64 -16.41
N VAL A 635 13.78 -5.83 -15.85
CA VAL A 635 13.72 -4.37 -15.86
C VAL A 635 15.08 -3.84 -16.28
N GLY A 636 15.13 -3.06 -17.36
CA GLY A 636 16.35 -2.50 -17.95
C GLY A 636 17.05 -1.44 -17.10
N ASP A 637 18.17 -0.92 -17.62
CA ASP A 637 18.94 0.16 -16.99
C ASP A 637 18.12 1.46 -16.94
N ASP A 638 18.32 2.28 -15.91
CA ASP A 638 17.75 3.63 -15.78
C ASP A 638 16.20 3.70 -15.80
N CYS A 639 15.50 2.58 -15.58
CA CYS A 639 14.04 2.57 -15.45
C CYS A 639 13.55 3.34 -14.21
N THR A 640 12.33 3.85 -14.31
CA THR A 640 11.66 4.63 -13.28
C THR A 640 10.33 3.98 -12.92
N LEU A 641 10.24 3.38 -11.73
CA LEU A 641 9.04 2.69 -11.25
C LEU A 641 8.40 3.51 -10.13
N ASN A 642 7.26 4.15 -10.43
CA ASN A 642 6.57 5.03 -9.47
C ASN A 642 5.85 4.24 -8.36
N ILE A 643 5.48 4.95 -7.30
CA ILE A 643 4.71 4.40 -6.18
C ILE A 643 3.39 3.79 -6.66
N GLY A 644 3.04 2.64 -6.09
CA GLY A 644 1.81 1.93 -6.40
C GLY A 644 1.82 1.20 -7.75
N SER A 645 2.86 1.38 -8.58
CA SER A 645 2.97 0.62 -9.82
C SER A 645 3.11 -0.88 -9.55
N LYS A 646 2.63 -1.72 -10.47
CA LYS A 646 2.59 -3.17 -10.31
C LYS A 646 3.08 -3.88 -11.56
N ILE A 647 3.97 -4.85 -11.36
CA ILE A 647 4.42 -5.81 -12.37
C ILE A 647 3.84 -7.17 -11.96
N GLN A 648 2.79 -7.60 -12.67
CA GLN A 648 2.07 -8.84 -12.41
C GLN A 648 2.27 -9.85 -13.53
N CYS A 649 3.13 -10.85 -13.29
CA CYS A 649 3.51 -11.85 -14.29
C CYS A 649 2.53 -13.03 -14.36
N HIS A 650 1.31 -12.85 -13.86
CA HIS A 650 0.26 -13.86 -13.92
C HIS A 650 -1.14 -13.27 -14.07
N SER A 651 -2.07 -14.13 -14.46
CA SER A 651 -3.51 -13.98 -14.28
C SER A 651 -4.10 -15.26 -13.74
N GLN A 652 -5.17 -15.13 -12.97
CA GLN A 652 -6.01 -16.23 -12.53
C GLN A 652 -7.45 -15.88 -12.90
N GLU A 653 -8.00 -16.55 -13.91
CA GLU A 653 -9.34 -16.32 -14.44
C GLU A 653 -10.15 -17.62 -14.31
N ASP A 654 -11.25 -17.60 -13.57
CA ASP A 654 -12.19 -18.74 -13.41
C ASP A 654 -11.53 -20.11 -13.10
N GLY A 655 -10.51 -20.13 -12.24
CA GLY A 655 -9.82 -21.36 -11.84
C GLY A 655 -8.72 -21.83 -12.80
N THR A 656 -8.42 -21.04 -13.83
CA THR A 656 -7.26 -21.20 -14.71
C THR A 656 -6.17 -20.20 -14.32
N PHE A 657 -4.98 -20.71 -13.97
CA PHE A 657 -3.79 -19.89 -13.71
C PHE A 657 -2.89 -19.84 -14.94
N LYS A 658 -2.48 -18.63 -15.31
CA LYS A 658 -1.57 -18.33 -16.42
C LYS A 658 -0.46 -17.43 -15.93
N SER A 659 0.78 -17.74 -16.27
CA SER A 659 1.93 -16.87 -15.99
C SER A 659 2.89 -16.83 -17.17
N ASP A 660 3.52 -15.68 -17.35
CA ASP A 660 4.54 -15.46 -18.38
C ASP A 660 5.50 -14.34 -17.97
N GLY A 661 6.62 -14.20 -18.67
CA GLY A 661 7.61 -13.16 -18.44
C GLY A 661 7.06 -11.75 -18.67
N ILE A 662 7.68 -10.77 -18.00
CA ILE A 662 7.52 -9.34 -18.32
C ILE A 662 8.91 -8.75 -18.53
N THR A 663 9.07 -7.99 -19.62
CA THR A 663 10.33 -7.32 -19.92
C THR A 663 10.11 -5.83 -20.11
N LEU A 664 10.77 -5.01 -19.29
CA LEU A 664 10.88 -3.57 -19.50
C LEU A 664 12.28 -3.25 -20.03
N GLY A 665 12.36 -2.61 -21.19
CA GLY A 665 13.59 -2.10 -21.80
C GLY A 665 14.27 -1.03 -20.95
N ALA A 666 15.43 -0.54 -21.38
CA ALA A 666 16.15 0.51 -20.67
C ALA A 666 15.40 1.85 -20.70
N GLY A 667 15.39 2.58 -19.59
CA GLY A 667 14.79 3.91 -19.49
C GLY A 667 13.27 3.93 -19.45
N CYS A 668 12.60 2.77 -19.32
CA CYS A 668 11.14 2.72 -19.23
C CYS A 668 10.63 3.45 -17.98
N THR A 669 9.45 4.06 -18.07
CA THR A 669 8.75 4.66 -16.93
C THR A 669 7.40 4.01 -16.72
N LEU A 670 7.15 3.49 -15.50
CA LEU A 670 5.81 3.13 -15.06
C LEU A 670 5.23 4.25 -14.19
N GLY A 671 4.09 4.81 -14.60
CA GLY A 671 3.39 5.87 -13.89
C GLY A 671 2.86 5.46 -12.51
N VAL A 672 2.41 6.45 -11.74
CA VAL A 672 1.83 6.21 -10.40
C VAL A 672 0.65 5.26 -10.53
N ALA A 673 0.64 4.17 -9.75
CA ALA A 673 -0.38 3.12 -9.78
C ALA A 673 -0.63 2.43 -11.15
N ALA A 674 0.31 2.54 -12.10
CA ALA A 674 0.25 1.83 -13.37
C ALA A 674 0.43 0.32 -13.17
N HIS A 675 -0.29 -0.51 -13.91
CA HIS A 675 -0.29 -1.96 -13.77
C HIS A 675 0.09 -2.62 -15.11
N VAL A 676 1.19 -3.38 -15.10
CA VAL A 676 1.67 -4.19 -16.22
C VAL A 676 1.31 -5.65 -15.99
N HIS A 677 0.58 -6.24 -16.93
CA HIS A 677 0.15 -7.63 -16.88
C HIS A 677 1.15 -8.59 -17.56
N TYR A 678 0.91 -9.90 -17.48
CA TYR A 678 1.85 -10.92 -17.93
C TYR A 678 2.03 -10.95 -19.45
N GLY A 679 3.18 -11.44 -19.91
CA GLY A 679 3.50 -11.56 -21.34
C GLY A 679 3.81 -10.23 -22.03
N VAL A 680 3.97 -9.14 -21.27
CA VAL A 680 4.23 -7.81 -21.81
C VAL A 680 5.71 -7.57 -22.08
N THR A 681 5.99 -6.91 -23.20
CA THR A 681 7.30 -6.31 -23.49
C THR A 681 7.15 -4.80 -23.70
N MET A 682 7.88 -4.00 -22.92
CA MET A 682 7.98 -2.56 -23.10
C MET A 682 9.34 -2.21 -23.72
N GLY A 683 9.35 -1.58 -24.88
CA GLY A 683 10.57 -1.14 -25.57
C GLY A 683 11.31 -0.02 -24.83
N ASP A 684 12.59 0.17 -25.16
CA ASP A 684 13.45 1.17 -24.53
C ASP A 684 12.82 2.57 -24.53
N GLY A 685 12.89 3.27 -23.40
CA GLY A 685 12.39 4.63 -23.23
C GLY A 685 10.87 4.78 -23.23
N SER A 686 10.11 3.68 -23.36
CA SER A 686 8.65 3.73 -23.35
C SER A 686 8.08 4.15 -21.99
N VAL A 687 6.88 4.72 -22.01
CA VAL A 687 6.24 5.30 -20.83
C VAL A 687 4.83 4.75 -20.72
N LEU A 688 4.49 4.19 -19.57
CA LEU A 688 3.12 3.88 -19.20
C LEU A 688 2.61 4.99 -18.26
N ALA A 689 1.53 5.66 -18.65
CA ALA A 689 0.95 6.78 -17.92
C ALA A 689 0.41 6.35 -16.53
N PRO A 690 0.14 7.32 -15.62
CA PRO A 690 -0.47 7.01 -14.32
C PRO A 690 -1.78 6.23 -14.46
N ASP A 691 -2.08 5.41 -13.45
CA ASP A 691 -3.29 4.58 -13.33
C ASP A 691 -3.60 3.61 -14.50
N SER A 692 -2.69 3.53 -15.48
CA SER A 692 -2.93 2.79 -16.71
C SER A 692 -2.82 1.28 -16.51
N PHE A 693 -3.59 0.50 -17.28
CA PHE A 693 -3.58 -0.96 -17.24
C PHE A 693 -3.10 -1.53 -18.58
N LEU A 694 -1.85 -1.97 -18.63
CA LEU A 694 -1.26 -2.57 -19.82
C LEU A 694 -1.62 -4.05 -19.89
N MET A 695 -2.37 -4.41 -20.94
CA MET A 695 -3.00 -5.70 -21.10
C MET A 695 -1.98 -6.83 -21.32
N LYS A 696 -2.45 -8.06 -21.06
CA LYS A 696 -1.64 -9.27 -21.23
C LYS A 696 -1.18 -9.42 -22.68
N GLY A 697 0.11 -9.71 -22.89
CA GLY A 697 0.69 -9.96 -24.21
C GLY A 697 1.00 -8.71 -25.05
N GLU A 698 0.82 -7.50 -24.52
CA GLU A 698 1.07 -6.26 -25.27
C GLU A 698 2.58 -6.00 -25.50
N GLU A 699 2.90 -5.46 -26.67
CA GLU A 699 4.23 -5.00 -27.04
C GLU A 699 4.22 -3.48 -27.24
N VAL A 700 4.80 -2.75 -26.29
CA VAL A 700 4.87 -1.28 -26.35
C VAL A 700 6.13 -0.89 -27.13
N PRO A 701 6.03 -0.13 -28.24
CA PRO A 701 7.19 0.27 -29.02
C PRO A 701 8.18 1.14 -28.22
N PRO A 702 9.48 1.14 -28.59
CA PRO A 702 10.47 2.03 -27.99
C PRO A 702 10.05 3.51 -28.06
N ASN A 703 10.22 4.24 -26.97
CA ASN A 703 9.85 5.65 -26.78
C ASN A 703 8.35 5.96 -26.96
N ALA A 704 7.48 4.96 -27.10
CA ALA A 704 6.04 5.18 -27.13
C ALA A 704 5.51 5.57 -25.74
N GLN A 705 4.43 6.35 -25.72
CA GLN A 705 3.74 6.72 -24.51
C GLN A 705 2.36 6.09 -24.54
N TRP A 706 2.10 5.13 -23.66
CA TRP A 706 0.80 4.47 -23.56
C TRP A 706 0.09 4.89 -22.29
N GLY A 707 -1.24 4.89 -22.32
CA GLY A 707 -2.03 5.21 -21.14
C GLY A 707 -3.49 4.84 -21.26
N GLY A 708 -4.14 4.81 -20.10
CA GLY A 708 -5.54 4.46 -19.92
C GLY A 708 -5.76 3.04 -19.41
N ASN A 709 -7.03 2.68 -19.23
CA ASN A 709 -7.46 1.37 -18.78
C ASN A 709 -8.58 0.85 -19.69
N PRO A 710 -8.27 -0.02 -20.67
CA PRO A 710 -6.94 -0.56 -20.99
C PRO A 710 -6.00 0.50 -21.59
N ALA A 711 -4.69 0.29 -21.47
CA ALA A 711 -3.69 1.21 -21.98
C ALA A 711 -3.60 1.13 -23.51
N VAL A 712 -3.63 2.28 -24.16
CA VAL A 712 -3.45 2.46 -25.61
C VAL A 712 -2.42 3.53 -25.89
N ASP A 713 -1.92 3.59 -27.13
CA ASP A 713 -0.97 4.62 -27.54
C ASP A 713 -1.57 6.02 -27.36
N MET A 714 -0.83 6.90 -26.70
CA MET A 714 -1.21 8.29 -26.44
C MET A 714 -0.45 9.21 -27.37
N PRO A 715 -1.09 10.28 -27.89
CA PRO A 715 -0.37 11.31 -28.62
C PRO A 715 0.72 11.95 -27.74
N GLU A 716 1.90 12.25 -28.30
CA GLU A 716 2.98 12.93 -27.60
C GLU A 716 2.48 14.24 -26.96
N THR A 717 2.25 14.24 -25.65
CA THR A 717 1.79 15.42 -24.93
C THR A 717 2.99 16.32 -24.59
N GLY A 718 3.33 17.21 -25.52
CA GLY A 718 3.98 18.48 -25.22
C GLY A 718 5.50 18.46 -25.01
N ARG A 719 6.25 18.43 -26.12
CA ARG A 719 7.43 19.31 -26.22
C ARG A 719 6.96 20.73 -25.92
N ARG A 720 7.55 21.42 -24.93
CA ARG A 720 7.45 22.89 -24.86
C ARG A 720 7.83 23.44 -26.25
N PRO A 721 7.09 24.40 -26.84
CA PRO A 721 7.55 25.08 -28.04
C PRO A 721 8.98 25.58 -27.78
N GLY A 722 9.91 25.12 -28.61
CA GLY A 722 11.33 25.25 -28.35
C GLY A 722 11.78 26.70 -28.26
N THR A 723 12.70 26.94 -27.34
CA THR A 723 13.82 27.85 -27.57
C THR A 723 14.37 27.59 -28.98
N PRO A 724 14.60 28.61 -29.84
CA PRO A 724 15.02 28.37 -31.21
C PRO A 724 16.35 27.61 -31.23
N GLY A 725 16.29 26.37 -31.73
CA GLY A 725 17.47 25.57 -31.98
C GLY A 725 18.29 26.22 -33.10
N ARG A 726 19.53 26.56 -32.77
CA ARG A 726 20.57 27.04 -33.68
C ARG A 726 20.61 26.14 -34.93
N ALA A 727 20.32 26.71 -36.10
CA ALA A 727 20.41 26.01 -37.37
C ALA A 727 21.84 25.46 -37.56
N LEU A 728 21.96 24.17 -37.84
CA LEU A 728 23.18 23.59 -38.38
C LEU A 728 23.31 24.04 -39.85
N PRO A 729 24.51 24.43 -40.31
CA PRO A 729 24.70 24.92 -41.67
C PRO A 729 24.50 23.78 -42.68
N ALA A 730 23.80 24.11 -43.77
CA ALA A 730 23.54 23.20 -44.88
C ALA A 730 24.85 22.72 -45.51
N ALA A 731 24.95 21.40 -45.71
CA ALA A 731 26.00 20.80 -46.51
C ALA A 731 25.83 21.25 -47.97
N GLY A 732 26.86 21.90 -48.51
CA GLY A 732 26.90 22.36 -49.90
C GLY A 732 26.94 21.18 -50.87
N ALA A 733 26.10 21.25 -51.89
CA ALA A 733 26.18 20.41 -53.08
C ALA A 733 27.36 20.89 -53.95
N THR A 734 28.35 20.03 -54.15
CA THR A 734 29.39 20.21 -55.16
C THR A 734 28.83 19.81 -56.52
N ALA A 735 28.61 20.81 -57.38
CA ALA A 735 28.45 20.61 -58.81
C ALA A 735 29.84 20.42 -59.45
N ALA A 736 30.03 19.29 -60.12
CA ALA A 736 31.16 19.04 -61.00
C ALA A 736 30.72 19.32 -62.45
N ALA A 737 31.37 20.28 -63.10
CA ALA A 737 31.50 20.33 -64.55
C ALA A 737 32.75 21.14 -64.95
N THR A 738 33.42 20.64 -66.00
CA THR A 738 34.52 21.18 -66.83
C THR A 738 35.96 20.82 -66.47
N SER A 739 36.38 19.62 -66.88
CA SER A 739 37.38 19.41 -67.96
C SER A 739 37.39 17.95 -68.40
#